data_AF-A0A5Q4H5P0-F1
#
_entry.id   AF-A0A5Q4H5P0-F1
#
_cell.length_a   1.000
_cell.length_b   1.000
_cell.length_c   1.000
_cell.angle_alpha   90.00
_cell.angle_beta   90.00
_cell.angle_gamma   90.00
#
_symmetry.space_group_name_H-M   'P 1'
#
loop_
_entity.id
_entity.type
_entity.pdbx_description
1 polymer ?
#
loop_
_entity_poly.entity_id
_entity_poly.type
_entity_poly.pdbx_seq_one_letter_code
_entity_poly.pdbx_strand_id
1 'polypeptide(L)'
;MPLALRRFSSGRILPTKTNPGKIRSAACKTCWKEKRLTSRFMLCHAEPSCTFDRSGPRCMESPKMMKESLSRFAASCPFRMIVPAAVAIVIVCECGTSSLWAQGPQAVDGRIANHLQAGEFAPALDLANQIADPGVRDRALAGIAEAQVRVGMRRAGLDTASRVADDRLRTSVLDTAAGYSSGSGGAAGGAAMADFDSLINLITTTLSPESWEAIGGPGAIDSFPGGVYVDAGGMMQRLAVRDTAALSQLRQRSFSASANQDVRRASPLRKVSLTRLEKQLQLRWAQRLGPTEEMRLLAGMERVRFILVYPETGDIVLAGPAGDWKLDAEGRYVSAATGRPILQLDDFVVVLRNAIGAGGQFTCSITPRQPNLAAARAYLDETTRTPLKAGQAKSWVDGLRDTLGLQDIEVQGIDPRTRVSRVIVEADYRMKLVGMGLEDGVLGLTSYLDSVPMGEARPMSVLRWWFTLGHDALHATPSRDAFEIRGQGVKVLSENEMLDELGQRIHTGQADELNSQFAHDFTKHFEALAAKYPIYADLQNVFDLALAAGLIVAQDLPDQVGWHFLHFGQPDRFHVGLDAAPQTVQTVANYRADRQGAILAGVSGGVSVNTAPLVVQEAIRIDDYGVLAAEHQGARPDDLPANAWWWD
;
A
#
# COMPACT_ATOMS: atom_id res chain seq x y z
N MET A 1 52.68 14.97 6.24
CA MET A 1 53.82 14.05 6.00
C MET A 1 53.27 12.64 5.86
N PRO A 2 53.70 11.85 4.86
CA PRO A 2 53.33 10.45 4.72
C PRO A 2 54.36 9.52 5.39
N LEU A 3 53.98 8.25 5.60
CA LEU A 3 54.92 7.14 5.69
C LEU A 3 54.67 6.19 4.52
N ALA A 4 55.74 5.77 3.88
CA ALA A 4 55.70 4.98 2.65
C ALA A 4 56.72 3.84 2.73
N LEU A 5 56.44 2.73 2.05
CA LEU A 5 57.44 1.71 1.74
C LEU A 5 57.32 1.30 0.26
N ARG A 6 58.30 1.76 -0.53
CA ARG A 6 58.61 1.21 -1.86
C ARG A 6 59.80 0.27 -1.72
N ARG A 7 59.85 -0.78 -2.55
CA ARG A 7 61.02 -1.00 -3.43
C ARG A 7 60.67 -1.87 -4.64
N PHE A 8 61.54 -1.80 -5.64
CA PHE A 8 61.36 -2.26 -7.01
C PHE A 8 62.64 -2.97 -7.47
N SER A 9 62.51 -4.07 -8.22
CA SER A 9 63.50 -4.53 -9.22
C SER A 9 62.86 -5.65 -10.06
N SER A 10 62.31 -5.42 -11.25
CA SER A 10 62.97 -5.03 -12.53
C SER A 10 63.62 -6.20 -13.30
N GLY A 11 62.86 -6.77 -14.24
CA GLY A 11 63.31 -7.65 -15.33
C GLY A 11 62.47 -7.33 -16.58
N ARG A 12 62.99 -7.57 -17.80
CA ARG A 12 62.44 -6.98 -19.04
C ARG A 12 62.60 -7.93 -20.24
N ILE A 13 61.80 -7.68 -21.30
CA ILE A 13 61.95 -8.06 -22.71
C ILE A 13 61.12 -9.27 -23.21
N LEU A 14 60.34 -8.98 -24.27
CA LEU A 14 59.58 -9.84 -25.19
C LEU A 14 60.50 -10.27 -26.38
N PRO A 15 60.23 -11.34 -27.19
CA PRO A 15 59.03 -11.35 -28.05
C PRO A 15 58.45 -12.69 -28.55
N THR A 16 57.32 -12.51 -29.25
CA THR A 16 56.52 -13.41 -30.09
C THR A 16 57.25 -14.42 -31.00
N LYS A 17 56.57 -15.56 -31.27
CA LYS A 17 56.55 -16.19 -32.60
C LYS A 17 55.15 -16.68 -32.98
N THR A 18 54.80 -16.53 -34.26
CA THR A 18 53.57 -17.03 -34.92
C THR A 18 53.89 -18.22 -35.83
N ASN A 19 52.94 -19.13 -36.07
CA ASN A 19 52.45 -19.49 -37.42
C ASN A 19 51.33 -20.56 -37.42
N PRO A 20 50.60 -20.78 -38.55
CA PRO A 20 49.25 -21.35 -38.52
C PRO A 20 49.06 -22.68 -39.28
N GLY A 21 47.85 -23.25 -39.16
CA GLY A 21 47.35 -24.38 -39.99
C GLY A 21 46.15 -23.98 -40.87
N LYS A 22 46.04 -24.59 -42.06
CA LYS A 22 44.92 -24.43 -43.02
C LYS A 22 44.14 -25.75 -43.17
N ILE A 23 42.85 -25.68 -43.53
CA ILE A 23 42.07 -26.57 -44.44
C ILE A 23 40.60 -26.11 -44.36
N ARG A 24 40.01 -25.48 -45.38
CA ARG A 24 39.45 -26.00 -46.66
C ARG A 24 38.08 -26.74 -46.54
N SER A 25 37.01 -25.96 -46.70
CA SER A 25 35.87 -26.17 -47.62
C SER A 25 35.22 -27.56 -47.80
N ALA A 26 33.91 -27.63 -47.52
CA ALA A 26 32.93 -28.50 -48.19
C ALA A 26 31.60 -27.76 -48.35
N ALA A 27 30.73 -28.16 -49.28
CA ALA A 27 29.46 -27.46 -49.55
C ALA A 27 28.33 -28.38 -50.08
N CYS A 28 27.13 -28.22 -49.53
CA CYS A 28 25.83 -28.59 -50.11
C CYS A 28 24.77 -27.68 -49.45
N LYS A 29 23.97 -26.90 -50.17
CA LYS A 29 22.83 -27.27 -51.04
C LYS A 29 21.63 -27.88 -50.29
N THR A 30 20.75 -26.99 -49.84
CA THR A 30 19.30 -27.14 -50.11
C THR A 30 18.72 -25.76 -50.42
N CYS A 31 17.75 -25.67 -51.31
CA CYS A 31 17.08 -24.42 -51.69
C CYS A 31 15.62 -24.74 -52.01
N TRP A 32 14.68 -23.97 -51.47
CA TRP A 32 13.30 -23.95 -51.94
C TRP A 32 12.81 -22.50 -52.09
N LYS A 33 11.98 -22.33 -53.13
CA LYS A 33 11.31 -21.10 -53.58
C LYS A 33 10.11 -20.79 -52.65
N GLU A 34 9.54 -19.59 -52.56
CA GLU A 34 9.78 -18.28 -53.22
C GLU A 34 9.27 -17.17 -52.24
N LYS A 35 9.10 -15.87 -52.52
CA LYS A 35 8.90 -15.15 -53.79
C LYS A 35 9.62 -13.78 -53.82
N ARG A 36 8.97 -12.74 -54.38
CA ARG A 36 9.51 -11.37 -54.53
C ARG A 36 8.61 -10.38 -53.78
N LEU A 37 9.21 -9.33 -53.20
CA LEU A 37 8.99 -7.98 -53.73
C LEU A 37 10.17 -7.06 -53.39
N THR A 38 10.61 -6.32 -54.39
CA THR A 38 11.86 -5.57 -54.47
C THR A 38 11.73 -4.14 -53.96
N SER A 39 12.76 -3.66 -53.26
CA SER A 39 13.29 -2.29 -53.44
C SER A 39 14.77 -2.23 -53.04
N ARG A 40 15.59 -1.55 -53.84
CA ARG A 40 17.02 -1.30 -53.58
C ARG A 40 17.19 0.12 -53.02
N PHE A 41 18.15 0.32 -52.11
CA PHE A 41 19.41 0.99 -52.46
C PHE A 41 20.51 0.73 -51.42
N MET A 42 21.77 0.85 -51.86
CA MET A 42 22.98 0.71 -51.02
C MET A 42 23.33 2.08 -50.40
N LEU A 43 23.65 2.16 -49.10
CA LEU A 43 24.97 1.93 -48.50
C LEU A 43 26.05 2.94 -48.93
N CYS A 44 26.50 3.80 -48.00
CA CYS A 44 27.90 3.87 -47.57
C CYS A 44 28.09 4.72 -46.29
N HIS A 45 29.22 4.52 -45.60
CA HIS A 45 29.57 5.14 -44.31
C HIS A 45 30.19 6.54 -44.46
N ALA A 46 30.07 7.37 -43.40
CA ALA A 46 31.23 7.96 -42.70
C ALA A 46 30.84 8.65 -41.37
N GLU A 47 31.40 8.17 -40.26
CA GLU A 47 31.69 8.95 -39.03
C GLU A 47 33.06 9.68 -39.22
N PRO A 48 33.56 10.62 -38.35
CA PRO A 48 33.31 10.67 -36.89
C PRO A 48 33.35 12.04 -36.13
N SER A 49 32.82 12.00 -34.90
CA SER A 49 33.39 12.59 -33.64
C SER A 49 33.43 14.11 -33.34
N CYS A 50 33.57 14.37 -32.03
CA CYS A 50 34.10 15.58 -31.34
C CYS A 50 33.15 16.73 -30.95
N THR A 51 32.67 16.58 -29.70
CA THR A 51 32.22 17.60 -28.73
C THR A 51 33.11 18.87 -28.60
N PHE A 52 32.50 20.03 -28.32
CA PHE A 52 32.75 20.77 -27.05
C PHE A 52 31.67 21.85 -26.76
N ASP A 53 31.71 22.41 -25.54
CA ASP A 53 30.79 23.40 -24.94
C ASP A 53 31.52 24.74 -24.64
N ARG A 54 30.84 25.91 -24.73
CA ARG A 54 30.82 27.00 -23.70
C ARG A 54 30.25 28.37 -24.10
N SER A 55 29.70 29.02 -23.07
CA SER A 55 29.30 30.43 -22.87
C SER A 55 30.08 31.58 -23.54
N GLY A 56 29.41 32.73 -23.76
CA GLY A 56 29.97 34.04 -24.19
C GLY A 56 30.74 34.83 -23.10
N PRO A 57 30.72 36.20 -23.00
CA PRO A 57 29.76 37.18 -23.57
C PRO A 57 30.31 38.58 -24.03
N ARG A 58 29.39 39.52 -24.37
CA ARG A 58 29.46 41.02 -24.29
C ARG A 58 30.39 41.87 -25.21
N CYS A 59 29.75 42.84 -25.91
CA CYS A 59 30.01 44.30 -25.96
C CYS A 59 28.85 44.96 -26.76
N MET A 60 28.04 45.90 -26.25
CA MET A 60 28.26 47.36 -26.16
C MET A 60 28.69 48.04 -27.47
N GLU A 61 27.76 48.74 -28.14
CA GLU A 61 27.73 50.23 -28.20
C GLU A 61 26.44 50.78 -28.86
N SER A 62 26.13 52.06 -28.60
CA SER A 62 24.97 52.84 -29.08
C SER A 62 25.30 54.36 -28.98
N PRO A 63 24.44 55.33 -29.34
CA PRO A 63 23.36 55.39 -30.33
C PRO A 63 23.52 56.59 -31.31
N LYS A 64 22.56 56.86 -32.22
CA LYS A 64 22.24 58.26 -32.63
C LYS A 64 20.88 58.49 -33.30
N MET A 65 20.34 59.67 -32.98
CA MET A 65 19.22 60.47 -33.55
C MET A 65 19.35 60.76 -35.07
N MET A 66 18.39 61.30 -35.83
CA MET A 66 16.93 61.59 -35.75
C MET A 66 16.54 62.34 -37.07
N LYS A 67 15.25 62.71 -37.30
CA LYS A 67 14.71 63.65 -38.34
C LYS A 67 14.35 63.00 -39.70
N GLU A 68 13.11 63.13 -40.21
CA GLU A 68 12.40 64.28 -40.88
C GLU A 68 12.96 64.62 -42.28
N SER A 69 12.20 64.95 -43.35
CA SER A 69 10.73 64.90 -43.66
C SER A 69 10.50 65.20 -45.18
N LEU A 70 9.25 65.12 -45.68
CA LEU A 70 8.73 65.56 -47.03
C LEU A 70 9.23 64.76 -48.26
N SER A 71 8.48 64.53 -49.37
CA SER A 71 7.06 64.73 -49.80
C SER A 71 6.77 63.75 -51.00
N ARG A 72 5.86 63.85 -52.00
CA ARG A 72 4.94 64.87 -52.60
C ARG A 72 3.95 64.19 -53.61
N PHE A 73 2.90 64.89 -54.07
CA PHE A 73 1.84 64.50 -55.07
C PHE A 73 0.88 63.35 -54.62
N ALA A 74 -0.46 63.43 -54.59
CA ALA A 74 -1.56 64.02 -55.42
C ALA A 74 -2.22 62.98 -56.36
N ALA A 75 -3.53 63.02 -56.73
CA ALA A 75 -4.53 64.10 -56.67
C ALA A 75 -6.01 63.60 -56.58
N SER A 76 -6.96 64.54 -56.74
CA SER A 76 -8.44 64.40 -56.99
C SER A 76 -9.41 64.53 -55.79
N CYS A 77 -10.63 65.03 -56.11
CA CYS A 77 -11.60 65.77 -55.27
C CYS A 77 -13.02 65.58 -55.87
N PRO A 78 -14.10 66.30 -55.42
CA PRO A 78 -14.63 66.57 -54.06
C PRO A 78 -16.15 66.31 -53.95
N PHE A 79 -16.77 66.49 -52.76
CA PHE A 79 -18.02 67.28 -52.68
C PHE A 79 -18.27 67.95 -51.29
N ARG A 80 -19.24 68.88 -51.26
CA ARG A 80 -19.64 69.77 -50.15
C ARG A 80 -20.15 69.00 -48.91
N MET A 81 -19.90 69.38 -47.65
CA MET A 81 -19.96 70.70 -46.96
C MET A 81 -21.40 71.19 -46.67
N ILE A 82 -21.77 71.20 -45.38
CA ILE A 82 -22.57 72.24 -44.69
C ILE A 82 -22.39 72.04 -43.17
N VAL A 83 -22.27 73.16 -42.44
CA VAL A 83 -22.35 73.24 -40.97
C VAL A 83 -23.14 74.50 -40.63
N PRO A 84 -24.05 74.44 -39.65
CA PRO A 84 -24.24 75.56 -38.75
C PRO A 84 -24.12 75.12 -37.28
N ALA A 85 -23.44 75.91 -36.47
CA ALA A 85 -23.45 75.78 -35.01
C ALA A 85 -24.45 76.77 -34.40
N ALA A 86 -25.12 76.39 -33.31
CA ALA A 86 -25.69 77.35 -32.36
C ALA A 86 -26.04 76.71 -31.00
N VAL A 87 -25.92 77.51 -29.94
CA VAL A 87 -26.49 77.37 -28.58
C VAL A 87 -26.12 76.11 -27.75
N ALA A 88 -25.46 76.34 -26.62
CA ALA A 88 -25.37 75.38 -25.52
C ALA A 88 -26.54 75.57 -24.54
N ILE A 89 -27.08 74.46 -24.02
CA ILE A 89 -27.90 74.44 -22.81
C ILE A 89 -27.26 73.43 -21.85
N VAL A 90 -26.78 73.92 -20.71
CA VAL A 90 -26.31 73.06 -19.61
C VAL A 90 -27.52 72.67 -18.78
N ILE A 91 -27.92 71.40 -18.88
CA ILE A 91 -28.78 70.75 -17.88
C ILE A 91 -27.90 69.74 -17.15
N VAL A 92 -27.56 70.07 -15.90
CA VAL A 92 -27.00 69.10 -14.97
C VAL A 92 -28.13 68.15 -14.58
N CYS A 93 -28.15 66.98 -15.19
CA CYS A 93 -29.03 65.89 -14.79
C CYS A 93 -28.17 64.88 -14.02
N GLU A 94 -28.24 64.92 -12.69
CA GLU A 94 -27.60 63.94 -11.81
C GLU A 94 -28.38 62.62 -11.84
N CYS A 95 -28.35 61.95 -13.00
CA CYS A 95 -28.58 60.52 -13.08
C CYS A 95 -27.45 59.83 -12.33
N GLY A 96 -27.65 59.66 -11.02
CA GLY A 96 -26.73 58.95 -10.13
C GLY A 96 -26.58 57.51 -10.60
N THR A 97 -25.58 57.27 -11.44
CA THR A 97 -25.14 55.93 -11.82
C THR A 97 -24.49 55.28 -10.61
N SER A 98 -25.34 54.63 -9.80
CA SER A 98 -24.97 53.69 -8.76
C SER A 98 -24.17 52.55 -9.40
N SER A 99 -22.87 52.80 -9.51
CA SER A 99 -21.91 51.85 -10.03
C SER A 99 -21.89 50.65 -9.07
N LEU A 100 -22.49 49.55 -9.53
CA LEU A 100 -22.40 48.23 -8.92
C LEU A 100 -20.96 47.72 -9.08
N TRP A 101 -20.04 48.34 -8.33
CA TRP A 101 -18.69 47.84 -8.15
C TRP A 101 -18.80 46.42 -7.57
N ALA A 102 -18.29 45.44 -8.29
CA ALA A 102 -18.16 44.08 -7.79
C ALA A 102 -17.38 44.12 -6.47
N GLN A 103 -17.95 43.56 -5.39
CA GLN A 103 -17.28 43.49 -4.10
C GLN A 103 -16.12 42.50 -4.23
N GLY A 104 -14.91 43.02 -4.48
CA GLY A 104 -13.72 42.20 -4.64
C GLY A 104 -13.36 41.43 -3.36
N PRO A 105 -12.59 40.33 -3.44
CA PRO A 105 -12.33 39.44 -2.30
C PRO A 105 -11.87 40.13 -1.01
N GLN A 106 -11.01 41.15 -1.14
CA GLN A 106 -10.50 41.96 -0.02
C GLN A 106 -11.60 42.64 0.81
N ALA A 107 -12.75 42.97 0.20
CA ALA A 107 -13.89 43.54 0.91
C ALA A 107 -14.68 42.49 1.73
N VAL A 108 -14.61 41.21 1.36
CA VAL A 108 -15.17 40.09 2.13
C VAL A 108 -14.21 39.72 3.27
N ASP A 109 -12.92 39.60 2.98
CA ASP A 109 -11.87 39.32 3.97
C ASP A 109 -11.91 40.31 5.14
N GLY A 110 -12.00 41.62 4.84
CA GLY A 110 -12.10 42.67 5.86
C GLY A 110 -13.39 42.60 6.71
N ARG A 111 -14.51 42.17 6.12
CA ARG A 111 -15.77 41.97 6.86
C ARG A 111 -15.68 40.76 7.80
N ILE A 112 -15.12 39.64 7.32
CA ILE A 112 -14.89 38.45 8.14
C ILE A 112 -13.94 38.79 9.30
N ALA A 113 -12.86 39.53 9.04
CA ALA A 113 -11.94 40.00 10.08
C ALA A 113 -12.64 40.85 11.16
N ASN A 114 -13.54 41.76 10.77
CA ASN A 114 -14.32 42.56 11.73
C ASN A 114 -15.25 41.70 12.60
N HIS A 115 -16.00 40.77 11.99
CA HIS A 115 -16.85 39.83 12.75
C HIS A 115 -16.02 38.94 13.70
N LEU A 116 -14.83 38.49 13.29
CA LEU A 116 -13.92 37.74 14.16
C LEU A 116 -13.36 38.56 15.32
N GLN A 117 -13.10 39.86 15.14
CA GLN A 117 -12.74 40.76 16.24
C GLN A 117 -13.90 41.01 17.21
N ALA A 118 -15.15 40.99 16.72
CA ALA A 118 -16.36 41.10 17.54
C ALA A 118 -16.79 39.78 18.21
N GLY A 119 -16.20 38.63 17.84
CA GLY A 119 -16.64 37.30 18.28
C GLY A 119 -17.90 36.77 17.57
N GLU A 120 -18.31 37.41 16.48
CA GLU A 120 -19.54 37.11 15.72
C GLU A 120 -19.31 35.98 14.70
N PHE A 121 -19.08 34.77 15.20
CA PHE A 121 -18.69 33.64 14.34
C PHE A 121 -19.75 33.21 13.32
N ALA A 122 -21.06 33.37 13.60
CA ALA A 122 -22.11 32.97 12.66
C ALA A 122 -22.14 33.86 11.40
N PRO A 123 -22.21 35.21 11.49
CA PRO A 123 -22.03 36.09 10.33
C PRO A 123 -20.72 35.85 9.57
N ALA A 124 -19.62 35.55 10.28
CA ALA A 124 -18.35 35.22 9.64
C ALA A 124 -18.43 33.93 8.79
N LEU A 125 -19.09 32.88 9.31
CA LEU A 125 -19.35 31.64 8.56
C LEU A 125 -20.26 31.87 7.36
N ASP A 126 -21.35 32.63 7.52
CA ASP A 126 -22.28 32.92 6.43
C ASP A 126 -21.59 33.66 5.27
N LEU A 127 -20.68 34.60 5.58
CA LEU A 127 -19.85 35.27 4.58
C LEU A 127 -18.83 34.32 3.95
N ALA A 128 -18.16 33.47 4.73
CA ALA A 128 -17.22 32.48 4.18
C ALA A 128 -17.92 31.51 3.21
N ASN A 129 -19.11 31.02 3.56
CA ASN A 129 -19.90 30.12 2.72
C ASN A 129 -20.35 30.76 1.38
N GLN A 130 -20.38 32.10 1.29
CA GLN A 130 -20.70 32.84 0.06
C GLN A 130 -19.47 33.05 -0.87
N ILE A 131 -18.27 32.66 -0.44
CA ILE A 131 -17.05 32.82 -1.24
C ILE A 131 -16.99 31.74 -2.33
N ALA A 132 -17.03 32.17 -3.60
CA ALA A 132 -17.03 31.28 -4.76
C ALA A 132 -15.67 30.63 -5.06
N ASP A 133 -14.55 31.26 -4.65
CA ASP A 133 -13.20 30.70 -4.77
C ASP A 133 -12.93 29.72 -3.59
N PRO A 134 -12.77 28.41 -3.84
CA PRO A 134 -12.52 27.44 -2.77
C PRO A 134 -11.25 27.75 -1.95
N GLY A 135 -10.18 28.24 -2.60
CA GLY A 135 -8.90 28.55 -1.97
C GLY A 135 -8.92 29.83 -1.14
N VAL A 136 -9.88 30.74 -1.36
CA VAL A 136 -10.17 31.86 -0.45
C VAL A 136 -11.10 31.42 0.67
N ARG A 137 -12.18 30.69 0.34
CA ARG A 137 -13.15 30.16 1.29
C ARG A 137 -12.49 29.32 2.38
N ASP A 138 -11.61 28.40 2.01
CA ASP A 138 -10.98 27.47 2.94
C ASP A 138 -10.01 28.18 3.90
N ARG A 139 -9.34 29.24 3.45
CA ARG A 139 -8.55 30.12 4.34
C ARG A 139 -9.43 30.91 5.30
N ALA A 140 -10.59 31.41 4.85
CA ALA A 140 -11.55 32.08 5.71
C ALA A 140 -12.12 31.12 6.76
N LEU A 141 -12.56 29.91 6.36
CA LEU A 141 -13.03 28.86 7.26
C LEU A 141 -11.96 28.43 8.27
N ALA A 142 -10.71 28.25 7.85
CA ALA A 142 -9.61 27.94 8.74
C ALA A 142 -9.37 29.05 9.79
N GLY A 143 -9.36 30.32 9.37
CA GLY A 143 -9.23 31.47 10.28
C GLY A 143 -10.39 31.60 11.28
N ILE A 144 -11.62 31.33 10.84
CA ILE A 144 -12.80 31.27 11.73
C ILE A 144 -12.67 30.13 12.73
N ALA A 145 -12.23 28.95 12.29
CA ALA A 145 -12.06 27.78 13.14
C ALA A 145 -10.96 27.99 14.19
N GLU A 146 -9.80 28.57 13.82
CA GLU A 146 -8.75 28.94 14.78
C GLU A 146 -9.25 29.97 15.81
N ALA A 147 -10.03 30.96 15.39
CA ALA A 147 -10.59 31.95 16.29
C ALA A 147 -11.59 31.33 17.27
N GLN A 148 -12.48 30.45 16.80
CA GLN A 148 -13.40 29.67 17.64
C GLN A 148 -12.64 28.79 18.66
N VAL A 149 -11.58 28.09 18.23
CA VAL A 149 -10.72 27.31 19.12
C VAL A 149 -10.08 28.21 20.19
N ARG A 150 -9.54 29.36 19.80
CA ARG A 150 -8.82 30.30 20.66
C ARG A 150 -9.69 30.92 21.76
N VAL A 151 -11.00 31.08 21.52
CA VAL A 151 -11.98 31.52 22.54
C VAL A 151 -12.63 30.35 23.30
N GLY A 152 -12.10 29.13 23.19
CA GLY A 152 -12.57 27.95 23.90
C GLY A 152 -13.77 27.22 23.27
N MET A 153 -14.33 27.73 22.15
CA MET A 153 -15.44 27.09 21.42
C MET A 153 -14.97 25.89 20.56
N ARG A 154 -14.13 25.02 21.13
CA ARG A 154 -13.42 23.93 20.42
C ARG A 154 -14.34 23.04 19.58
N ARG A 155 -15.56 22.71 20.04
CA ARG A 155 -16.50 21.90 19.24
C ARG A 155 -16.95 22.61 17.96
N ALA A 156 -17.23 23.92 18.03
CA ALA A 156 -17.55 24.72 16.84
C ALA A 156 -16.33 24.88 15.93
N GLY A 157 -15.14 25.09 16.51
CA GLY A 157 -13.88 25.14 15.76
C GLY A 157 -13.59 23.85 14.99
N LEU A 158 -13.83 22.69 15.60
CA LEU A 158 -13.69 21.39 14.92
C LEU A 158 -14.76 21.17 13.83
N ASP A 159 -15.99 21.64 14.03
CA ASP A 159 -17.04 21.61 12.99
C ASP A 159 -16.66 22.49 11.80
N THR A 160 -16.24 23.75 12.04
CA THR A 160 -15.77 24.65 10.98
C THR A 160 -14.53 24.08 10.27
N ALA A 161 -13.57 23.51 11.01
CA ALA A 161 -12.42 22.83 10.42
C ALA A 161 -12.83 21.63 9.55
N SER A 162 -13.91 20.92 9.88
CA SER A 162 -14.44 19.85 9.03
C SER A 162 -14.97 20.32 7.67
N ARG A 163 -15.29 21.62 7.53
CA ARG A 163 -15.78 22.22 6.28
C ARG A 163 -14.66 22.66 5.32
N VAL A 164 -13.43 22.80 5.83
CA VAL A 164 -12.23 23.02 5.01
C VAL A 164 -11.97 21.77 4.15
N ALA A 165 -11.72 21.94 2.86
CA ALA A 165 -11.32 20.88 1.95
C ALA A 165 -9.80 20.67 2.00
N ASP A 166 -9.01 21.73 1.84
CA ASP A 166 -7.53 21.70 1.90
C ASP A 166 -7.04 21.03 3.21
N ASP A 167 -6.31 19.92 3.06
CA ASP A 167 -5.89 19.11 4.19
C ASP A 167 -4.76 19.76 5.01
N ARG A 168 -3.93 20.63 4.41
CA ARG A 168 -2.83 21.35 5.08
C ARG A 168 -3.38 22.40 6.02
N LEU A 169 -4.26 23.28 5.52
CA LEU A 169 -4.96 24.30 6.29
C LEU A 169 -5.74 23.63 7.41
N ARG A 170 -6.54 22.61 7.08
CA ARG A 170 -7.33 21.86 8.07
C ARG A 170 -6.45 21.20 9.14
N THR A 171 -5.32 20.60 8.77
CA THR A 171 -4.38 20.00 9.73
C THR A 171 -3.79 21.05 10.68
N SER A 172 -3.41 22.23 10.19
CA SER A 172 -2.94 23.36 11.02
C SER A 172 -3.96 23.76 12.10
N VAL A 173 -5.25 23.83 11.73
CA VAL A 173 -6.33 24.12 12.69
C VAL A 173 -6.51 23.00 13.71
N LEU A 174 -6.43 21.73 13.27
CA LEU A 174 -6.59 20.57 14.15
C LEU A 174 -5.43 20.41 15.14
N ASP A 175 -4.20 20.69 14.72
CA ASP A 175 -3.02 20.72 15.57
C ASP A 175 -3.11 21.84 16.62
N THR A 176 -3.56 23.03 16.19
CA THR A 176 -3.88 24.15 17.08
C THR A 176 -4.95 23.74 18.12
N ALA A 177 -6.03 23.08 17.69
CA ALA A 177 -7.07 22.58 18.60
C ALA A 177 -6.60 21.47 19.56
N ALA A 178 -5.62 20.67 19.16
CA ALA A 178 -4.97 19.70 20.03
C ALA A 178 -4.04 20.38 21.05
N GLY A 179 -3.25 21.36 20.62
CA GLY A 179 -2.30 22.11 21.46
C GLY A 179 -2.95 22.90 22.59
N TYR A 180 -4.09 23.56 22.32
CA TYR A 180 -4.90 24.22 23.37
C TYR A 180 -5.54 23.23 24.38
N SER A 181 -5.38 21.92 24.20
CA SER A 181 -5.72 20.90 25.23
C SER A 181 -4.54 20.55 26.16
N SER A 182 -3.44 21.30 26.07
CA SER A 182 -2.20 21.12 26.85
C SER A 182 -1.81 22.40 27.61
N GLY A 183 -1.95 23.57 26.98
CA GLY A 183 -1.63 24.87 27.56
C GLY A 183 -2.86 25.73 27.90
N SER A 184 -2.90 26.24 29.14
CA SER A 184 -3.91 27.15 29.71
C SER A 184 -5.31 26.55 29.95
N GLY A 185 -5.59 26.24 31.22
CA GLY A 185 -6.89 25.69 31.68
C GLY A 185 -7.13 25.90 33.18
N GLY A 186 -6.61 26.99 33.75
CA GLY A 186 -6.74 27.29 35.18
C GLY A 186 -8.17 27.73 35.55
N ALA A 187 -8.91 26.83 36.19
CA ALA A 187 -10.15 27.07 36.93
C ALA A 187 -11.32 27.76 36.19
N ALA A 188 -12.19 26.95 35.55
CA ALA A 188 -13.65 27.01 35.77
C ALA A 188 -14.41 25.82 35.11
N GLY A 189 -15.00 24.95 35.93
CA GLY A 189 -16.24 24.21 35.62
C GLY A 189 -16.25 23.10 34.55
N GLY A 190 -16.64 21.88 34.95
CA GLY A 190 -17.44 21.02 34.08
C GLY A 190 -16.75 19.88 33.31
N ALA A 191 -15.53 19.50 33.65
CA ALA A 191 -14.94 18.22 33.24
C ALA A 191 -14.58 17.40 34.47
N ALA A 192 -15.40 16.38 34.78
CA ALA A 192 -15.01 15.39 35.77
C ALA A 192 -13.82 14.60 35.23
N MET A 193 -12.70 14.62 35.96
CA MET A 193 -11.78 13.49 35.93
C MET A 193 -12.61 12.25 36.26
N ALA A 194 -12.50 11.20 35.44
CA ALA A 194 -13.04 9.91 35.82
C ALA A 194 -12.22 9.45 37.03
N ASP A 195 -12.82 9.53 38.21
CA ASP A 195 -12.22 9.05 39.44
C ASP A 195 -12.21 7.51 39.40
N PHE A 196 -11.13 6.97 38.84
CA PHE A 196 -10.92 5.54 38.73
C PHE A 196 -10.83 4.90 40.11
N ASP A 197 -10.39 5.60 41.16
CA ASP A 197 -10.34 5.06 42.52
C ASP A 197 -11.75 4.94 43.11
N SER A 198 -12.65 5.90 42.86
CA SER A 198 -14.09 5.77 43.18
C SER A 198 -14.77 4.66 42.37
N LEU A 199 -14.41 4.48 41.10
CA LEU A 199 -15.02 3.46 40.23
C LEU A 199 -14.51 2.05 40.57
N ILE A 200 -13.22 1.91 40.90
CA ILE A 200 -12.62 0.70 41.46
C ILE A 200 -13.28 0.38 42.82
N ASN A 201 -13.40 1.36 43.73
CA ASN A 201 -14.11 1.16 45.00
C ASN A 201 -15.57 0.73 44.80
N LEU A 202 -16.29 1.30 43.82
CA LEU A 202 -17.66 0.87 43.53
C LEU A 202 -17.70 -0.60 43.11
N ILE A 203 -16.78 -1.05 42.25
CA ILE A 203 -16.68 -2.44 41.80
C ILE A 203 -16.29 -3.38 42.95
N THR A 204 -15.31 -3.02 43.78
CA THR A 204 -14.84 -3.86 44.90
C THR A 204 -15.75 -3.86 46.12
N THR A 205 -16.64 -2.88 46.28
CA THR A 205 -17.62 -2.81 47.39
C THR A 205 -19.02 -3.30 47.01
N THR A 206 -19.38 -3.31 45.73
CA THR A 206 -20.69 -3.80 45.24
C THR A 206 -20.66 -5.30 44.88
N LEU A 207 -19.47 -5.88 44.65
CA LEU A 207 -19.29 -7.32 44.46
C LEU A 207 -18.81 -7.99 45.74
N SER A 208 -19.13 -9.28 45.91
CA SER A 208 -18.80 -10.06 47.11
C SER A 208 -17.29 -10.08 47.37
N PRO A 209 -16.80 -9.77 48.60
CA PRO A 209 -15.37 -9.60 48.87
C PRO A 209 -14.43 -10.77 48.50
N GLU A 210 -14.96 -11.99 48.41
CA GLU A 210 -14.21 -13.22 48.11
C GLU A 210 -14.03 -13.49 46.60
N SER A 211 -14.34 -12.52 45.71
CA SER A 211 -14.34 -12.73 44.25
C SER A 211 -13.10 -12.21 43.49
N TRP A 212 -12.06 -11.71 44.16
CA TRP A 212 -10.90 -11.06 43.51
C TRP A 212 -9.54 -11.45 44.11
N GLU A 213 -8.51 -11.61 43.27
CA GLU A 213 -7.23 -12.22 43.67
C GLU A 213 -6.38 -11.40 44.67
N ALA A 214 -6.60 -10.09 44.79
CA ALA A 214 -5.94 -9.27 45.82
C ALA A 214 -6.22 -9.73 47.27
N ILE A 215 -7.24 -10.59 47.47
CA ILE A 215 -7.59 -11.24 48.74
C ILE A 215 -7.77 -12.77 48.56
N GLY A 216 -7.27 -13.34 47.45
CA GLY A 216 -7.30 -14.79 47.19
C GLY A 216 -8.62 -15.36 46.61
N GLY A 217 -9.49 -14.52 46.05
CA GLY A 217 -10.66 -14.97 45.28
C GLY A 217 -10.35 -15.32 43.82
N PRO A 218 -11.15 -16.15 43.12
CA PRO A 218 -10.81 -16.70 41.79
C PRO A 218 -10.99 -15.73 40.60
N GLY A 219 -10.85 -14.42 40.84
CA GLY A 219 -11.03 -13.36 39.85
C GLY A 219 -9.72 -12.66 39.50
N ALA A 220 -9.17 -13.00 38.33
CA ALA A 220 -7.98 -12.39 37.73
C ALA A 220 -8.36 -11.52 36.52
N ILE A 221 -7.59 -10.46 36.26
CA ILE A 221 -7.62 -9.71 34.99
C ILE A 221 -6.42 -10.18 34.16
N ASP A 222 -6.69 -10.86 33.06
CA ASP A 222 -5.67 -11.27 32.09
C ASP A 222 -5.93 -10.63 30.72
N SER A 223 -4.87 -10.44 29.95
CA SER A 223 -4.92 -10.02 28.55
C SER A 223 -5.44 -11.16 27.66
N PHE A 224 -6.17 -10.83 26.60
CA PHE A 224 -6.87 -11.84 25.78
C PHE A 224 -6.28 -11.96 24.36
N PRO A 225 -5.23 -12.77 24.15
CA PRO A 225 -4.71 -13.08 22.82
C PRO A 225 -5.60 -14.13 22.12
N GLY A 226 -6.35 -13.69 21.10
CA GLY A 226 -7.03 -14.59 20.17
C GLY A 226 -6.14 -14.89 18.95
N GLY A 227 -6.00 -16.17 18.59
CA GLY A 227 -5.27 -16.60 17.39
C GLY A 227 -3.90 -17.20 17.64
N VAL A 228 -2.97 -17.03 16.70
CA VAL A 228 -1.59 -17.51 16.79
C VAL A 228 -0.78 -16.59 17.71
N TYR A 229 -0.27 -17.14 18.80
CA TYR A 229 0.54 -16.44 19.79
C TYR A 229 2.01 -16.44 19.38
N VAL A 230 2.72 -15.36 19.67
CA VAL A 230 4.18 -15.28 19.60
C VAL A 230 4.66 -15.08 21.04
N ASP A 231 5.48 -16.00 21.54
CA ASP A 231 5.95 -15.96 22.92
C ASP A 231 7.02 -14.88 23.15
N ALA A 232 7.40 -14.70 24.42
CA ALA A 232 8.45 -13.76 24.82
C ALA A 232 9.86 -14.10 24.26
N GLY A 233 10.02 -15.26 23.61
CA GLY A 233 11.22 -15.66 22.86
C GLY A 233 11.10 -15.49 21.34
N GLY A 234 9.98 -14.95 20.83
CA GLY A 234 9.76 -14.74 19.40
C GLY A 234 9.32 -15.99 18.63
N MET A 235 8.89 -17.05 19.32
CA MET A 235 8.43 -18.30 18.70
C MET A 235 6.93 -18.29 18.44
N MET A 236 6.54 -18.60 17.20
CA MET A 236 5.13 -18.68 16.77
C MET A 236 4.47 -20.01 17.17
N GLN A 237 3.32 -19.95 17.86
CA GLN A 237 2.54 -21.13 18.31
C GLN A 237 1.01 -20.93 18.13
N ARG A 238 0.30 -21.96 17.67
CA ARG A 238 -1.17 -21.91 17.48
C ARG A 238 -1.91 -22.17 18.80
N LEU A 239 -2.62 -21.18 19.32
CA LEU A 239 -3.49 -21.36 20.50
C LEU A 239 -4.82 -22.04 20.12
N ALA A 240 -5.40 -22.78 21.05
CA ALA A 240 -6.74 -23.35 20.91
C ALA A 240 -7.78 -22.42 21.57
N VAL A 241 -8.58 -21.73 20.74
CA VAL A 241 -9.57 -20.75 21.21
C VAL A 241 -10.75 -21.45 21.91
N ARG A 242 -11.17 -20.92 23.07
CA ARG A 242 -12.40 -21.31 23.76
C ARG A 242 -13.58 -20.43 23.32
N ASP A 243 -14.79 -21.00 23.39
CA ASP A 243 -16.00 -20.44 22.79
C ASP A 243 -16.34 -19.02 23.29
N THR A 244 -16.51 -18.08 22.37
CA THR A 244 -16.80 -16.65 22.63
C THR A 244 -18.23 -16.23 22.24
N ALA A 245 -19.09 -17.18 21.84
CA ALA A 245 -20.40 -16.91 21.22
C ALA A 245 -21.35 -16.00 22.03
N ALA A 246 -21.21 -15.95 23.37
CA ALA A 246 -22.02 -15.08 24.22
C ALA A 246 -21.67 -13.58 24.06
N LEU A 247 -20.41 -13.23 23.84
CA LEU A 247 -19.95 -11.84 23.75
C LEU A 247 -20.19 -11.23 22.36
N SER A 248 -20.05 -12.03 21.30
CA SER A 248 -20.39 -11.59 19.93
C SER A 248 -21.88 -11.28 19.78
N GLN A 249 -22.75 -12.14 20.33
CA GLN A 249 -24.20 -11.90 20.38
C GLN A 249 -24.58 -10.65 21.19
N LEU A 250 -23.81 -10.28 22.22
CA LEU A 250 -24.04 -9.05 22.97
C LEU A 250 -23.67 -7.81 22.15
N ARG A 251 -22.54 -7.83 21.42
CA ARG A 251 -22.12 -6.72 20.55
C ARG A 251 -23.09 -6.50 19.37
N GLN A 252 -23.61 -7.57 18.79
CA GLN A 252 -24.58 -7.52 17.68
C GLN A 252 -25.92 -6.85 18.04
N ARG A 253 -26.33 -6.86 19.32
CA ARG A 253 -27.61 -6.28 19.78
C ARG A 253 -27.57 -4.77 20.04
N SER A 254 -26.40 -4.14 19.97
CA SER A 254 -26.18 -2.75 20.40
C SER A 254 -26.14 -1.72 19.26
N PHE A 255 -26.29 -2.15 18.00
CA PHE A 255 -26.29 -1.26 16.84
C PHE A 255 -27.68 -1.19 16.20
N SER A 256 -28.18 0.02 15.95
CA SER A 256 -29.46 0.25 15.27
C SER A 256 -29.50 1.63 14.61
N ALA A 257 -29.33 1.61 13.29
CA ALA A 257 -29.80 2.54 12.25
C ALA A 257 -29.95 4.06 12.51
N SER A 258 -29.49 4.84 11.52
CA SER A 258 -30.43 5.71 10.80
C SER A 258 -30.29 5.52 9.27
N ALA A 259 -30.43 6.55 8.42
CA ALA A 259 -30.57 6.38 6.96
C ALA A 259 -29.25 6.16 6.19
N ASN A 260 -29.24 5.27 5.19
CA ASN A 260 -28.05 4.81 4.44
C ASN A 260 -26.87 4.30 5.31
N GLN A 261 -27.16 3.86 6.55
CA GLN A 261 -26.15 3.74 7.60
C GLN A 261 -25.82 2.33 8.11
N ASP A 262 -26.44 1.27 7.56
CA ASP A 262 -26.04 -0.08 7.94
C ASP A 262 -24.86 -0.58 7.09
N VAL A 263 -23.66 -0.32 7.60
CA VAL A 263 -22.38 -0.81 7.09
C VAL A 263 -22.29 -2.35 7.04
N ARG A 264 -23.07 -3.08 7.85
CA ARG A 264 -23.11 -4.55 7.82
C ARG A 264 -23.94 -5.09 6.65
N ARG A 265 -24.70 -4.24 5.94
CA ARG A 265 -25.41 -4.65 4.73
C ARG A 265 -24.43 -5.12 3.65
N ALA A 266 -24.74 -6.24 3.00
CA ALA A 266 -23.98 -6.73 1.85
C ALA A 266 -24.12 -5.80 0.62
N SER A 267 -23.00 -5.58 -0.07
CA SER A 267 -22.86 -4.71 -1.23
C SER A 267 -21.91 -5.35 -2.27
N PRO A 268 -22.29 -5.39 -3.57
CA PRO A 268 -21.43 -5.93 -4.62
C PRO A 268 -20.27 -4.99 -4.99
N LEU A 269 -20.41 -3.69 -4.68
CA LEU A 269 -19.47 -2.62 -5.04
C LEU A 269 -19.59 -1.47 -4.03
N ARG A 270 -19.09 -1.68 -2.82
CA ARG A 270 -18.92 -0.62 -1.83
C ARG A 270 -17.74 0.26 -2.22
N LYS A 271 -17.92 1.57 -2.07
CA LYS A 271 -16.92 2.63 -2.28
C LYS A 271 -16.40 3.09 -0.94
N VAL A 272 -15.09 3.31 -0.82
CA VAL A 272 -14.42 3.91 0.35
C VAL A 272 -13.48 5.01 -0.13
N SER A 273 -13.82 6.27 0.15
CA SER A 273 -12.94 7.41 -0.13
C SER A 273 -11.84 7.49 0.91
N LEU A 274 -10.59 7.38 0.46
CA LEU A 274 -9.39 7.47 1.30
C LEU A 274 -9.20 8.88 1.86
N THR A 275 -9.44 9.91 1.04
CA THR A 275 -9.29 11.31 1.45
C THR A 275 -10.34 11.73 2.47
N ARG A 276 -11.60 11.29 2.30
CA ARG A 276 -12.67 11.50 3.30
C ARG A 276 -12.43 10.67 4.56
N LEU A 277 -11.99 9.41 4.44
CA LEU A 277 -11.66 8.57 5.60
C LEU A 277 -10.52 9.18 6.42
N GLU A 278 -9.43 9.62 5.80
CA GLU A 278 -8.33 10.30 6.50
C GLU A 278 -8.79 11.60 7.16
N LYS A 279 -9.63 12.40 6.48
CA LYS A 279 -10.27 13.60 7.05
C LYS A 279 -11.10 13.30 8.29
N GLN A 280 -11.92 12.23 8.28
CA GLN A 280 -12.69 11.82 9.47
C GLN A 280 -11.78 11.30 10.60
N LEU A 281 -10.70 10.61 10.27
CA LEU A 281 -9.73 10.11 11.25
C LEU A 281 -8.92 11.24 11.89
N GLN A 282 -8.50 12.24 11.12
CA GLN A 282 -7.90 13.48 11.61
C GLN A 282 -8.84 14.23 12.58
N LEU A 283 -10.14 14.33 12.25
CA LEU A 283 -11.16 14.93 13.13
C LEU A 283 -11.36 14.14 14.43
N ARG A 284 -11.27 12.81 14.40
CA ARG A 284 -11.35 11.94 15.59
C ARG A 284 -10.08 12.02 16.44
N TRP A 285 -8.90 11.99 15.82
CA TRP A 285 -7.60 12.16 16.47
C TRP A 285 -7.51 13.50 17.21
N ALA A 286 -7.96 14.60 16.59
CA ALA A 286 -8.07 15.92 17.22
C ALA A 286 -9.05 15.99 18.41
N GLN A 287 -9.93 14.98 18.56
CA GLN A 287 -10.82 14.78 19.71
C GLN A 287 -10.28 13.75 20.72
N ARG A 288 -9.06 13.21 20.51
CA ARG A 288 -8.47 12.07 21.24
C ARG A 288 -9.29 10.78 21.15
N LEU A 289 -10.02 10.60 20.05
CA LEU A 289 -10.77 9.38 19.72
C LEU A 289 -10.02 8.55 18.68
N GLY A 290 -9.87 7.26 18.91
CA GLY A 290 -9.35 6.32 17.91
C GLY A 290 -10.35 6.07 16.76
N PRO A 291 -9.93 5.33 15.70
CA PRO A 291 -10.83 4.88 14.63
C PRO A 291 -12.04 4.11 15.17
N THR A 292 -13.14 4.06 14.42
CA THR A 292 -14.25 3.14 14.71
C THR A 292 -13.96 1.72 14.20
N GLU A 293 -14.84 0.74 14.45
CA GLU A 293 -14.65 -0.64 13.93
C GLU A 293 -14.76 -0.65 12.40
N GLU A 294 -15.71 0.11 11.87
CA GLU A 294 -15.98 0.29 10.44
C GLU A 294 -14.79 0.93 9.73
N MET A 295 -14.18 1.95 10.34
CA MET A 295 -12.98 2.61 9.81
C MET A 295 -11.77 1.69 9.78
N ARG A 296 -11.56 0.87 10.83
CA ARG A 296 -10.48 -0.14 10.85
C ARG A 296 -10.65 -1.21 9.78
N LEU A 297 -11.89 -1.57 9.45
CA LEU A 297 -12.23 -2.67 8.55
C LEU A 297 -12.70 -2.19 7.17
N LEU A 298 -12.33 -0.96 6.78
CA LEU A 298 -12.62 -0.36 5.47
C LEU A 298 -14.07 -0.58 5.00
N ALA A 299 -15.02 -0.29 5.90
CA ALA A 299 -16.46 -0.46 5.74
C ALA A 299 -16.91 -1.90 5.35
N GLY A 300 -16.16 -2.93 5.77
CA GLY A 300 -16.50 -4.34 5.53
C GLY A 300 -16.09 -4.87 4.15
N MET A 301 -15.18 -4.20 3.44
CA MET A 301 -14.74 -4.60 2.11
C MET A 301 -13.91 -5.90 2.15
N GLU A 302 -14.29 -6.88 1.33
CA GLU A 302 -13.64 -8.20 1.26
C GLU A 302 -12.40 -8.22 0.35
N ARG A 303 -12.36 -7.36 -0.69
CA ARG A 303 -11.29 -7.26 -1.68
C ARG A 303 -11.37 -5.93 -2.44
N VAL A 304 -10.25 -5.33 -2.83
CA VAL A 304 -10.23 -4.18 -3.76
C VAL A 304 -10.43 -4.70 -5.20
N ARG A 305 -11.35 -4.11 -5.95
CA ARG A 305 -11.50 -4.35 -7.40
C ARG A 305 -11.09 -3.13 -8.22
N PHE A 306 -11.47 -1.93 -7.78
CA PHE A 306 -11.22 -0.70 -8.51
C PHE A 306 -10.55 0.36 -7.64
N ILE A 307 -9.78 1.22 -8.29
CA ILE A 307 -9.31 2.50 -7.76
C ILE A 307 -9.92 3.57 -8.67
N LEU A 308 -10.74 4.46 -8.10
CA LEU A 308 -11.44 5.51 -8.83
C LEU A 308 -11.00 6.88 -8.31
N VAL A 309 -10.89 7.87 -9.20
CA VAL A 309 -10.37 9.21 -8.92
C VAL A 309 -11.39 10.23 -9.39
N TYR A 310 -11.72 11.19 -8.50
CA TYR A 310 -12.64 12.29 -8.77
C TYR A 310 -11.97 13.60 -8.37
N PRO A 311 -11.14 14.20 -9.25
CA PRO A 311 -10.52 15.51 -9.01
C PRO A 311 -11.53 16.62 -8.70
N GLU A 312 -12.76 16.51 -9.21
CA GLU A 312 -13.85 17.45 -8.99
C GLU A 312 -14.39 17.46 -7.54
N THR A 313 -14.19 16.39 -6.77
CA THR A 313 -14.59 16.30 -5.36
C THR A 313 -13.42 16.08 -4.39
N GLY A 314 -12.20 15.88 -4.90
CA GLY A 314 -11.01 15.59 -4.10
C GLY A 314 -10.98 14.16 -3.55
N ASP A 315 -11.58 13.21 -4.27
CA ASP A 315 -11.72 11.81 -3.82
C ASP A 315 -10.81 10.84 -4.59
N ILE A 316 -10.05 10.03 -3.85
CA ILE A 316 -9.52 8.75 -4.33
C ILE A 316 -10.27 7.65 -3.59
N VAL A 317 -10.84 6.72 -4.33
CA VAL A 317 -11.83 5.75 -3.86
C VAL A 317 -11.36 4.34 -4.16
N LEU A 318 -11.26 3.51 -3.13
CA LEU A 318 -11.20 2.06 -3.31
C LEU A 318 -12.62 1.54 -3.45
N ALA A 319 -12.88 0.64 -4.40
CA ALA A 319 -14.19 0.01 -4.53
C ALA A 319 -14.11 -1.52 -4.75
N GLY A 320 -15.05 -2.25 -4.16
CA GLY A 320 -15.10 -3.72 -4.21
C GLY A 320 -16.25 -4.33 -3.41
N PRO A 321 -16.41 -5.66 -3.41
CA PRO A 321 -17.46 -6.34 -2.64
C PRO A 321 -17.27 -6.14 -1.13
N ALA A 322 -18.37 -5.99 -0.40
CA ALA A 322 -18.37 -5.76 1.05
C ALA A 322 -19.62 -6.36 1.73
N GLY A 323 -19.58 -6.53 3.05
CA GLY A 323 -20.75 -6.95 3.81
C GLY A 323 -20.53 -7.08 5.31
N ASP A 324 -21.39 -7.85 5.99
CA ASP A 324 -21.29 -8.12 7.41
C ASP A 324 -20.00 -8.90 7.76
N TRP A 325 -19.43 -8.64 8.94
CA TRP A 325 -18.19 -9.27 9.40
C TRP A 325 -18.28 -9.86 10.81
N LYS A 326 -17.57 -10.97 10.99
CA LYS A 326 -17.42 -11.72 12.25
C LYS A 326 -15.94 -12.02 12.48
N LEU A 327 -15.59 -12.40 13.70
CA LEU A 327 -14.31 -13.06 13.98
C LEU A 327 -14.43 -14.55 13.65
N ASP A 328 -13.39 -15.12 13.03
CA ASP A 328 -13.24 -16.56 12.87
C ASP A 328 -12.59 -17.24 14.10
N ALA A 329 -12.38 -18.56 14.03
CA ALA A 329 -11.77 -19.34 15.11
C ALA A 329 -10.27 -19.01 15.35
N GLU A 330 -9.61 -18.34 14.40
CA GLU A 330 -8.24 -17.85 14.51
C GLU A 330 -8.19 -16.35 14.90
N GLY A 331 -9.32 -15.70 15.14
CA GLY A 331 -9.39 -14.28 15.52
C GLY A 331 -9.26 -13.28 14.35
N ARG A 332 -9.36 -13.73 13.10
CA ARG A 332 -9.37 -12.85 11.92
C ARG A 332 -10.77 -12.30 11.68
N TYR A 333 -10.86 -11.05 11.23
CA TYR A 333 -12.12 -10.50 10.71
C TYR A 333 -12.40 -11.09 9.33
N VAL A 334 -13.51 -11.82 9.21
CA VAL A 334 -13.97 -12.45 7.97
C VAL A 334 -15.41 -12.06 7.65
N SER A 335 -15.75 -12.06 6.37
CA SER A 335 -17.12 -11.94 5.88
C SER A 335 -18.03 -12.98 6.54
N ALA A 336 -19.17 -12.52 7.04
CA ALA A 336 -20.17 -13.39 7.63
C ALA A 336 -20.73 -14.38 6.59
N ALA A 337 -20.79 -13.96 5.32
CA ALA A 337 -21.37 -14.69 4.19
C ALA A 337 -20.36 -15.56 3.42
N THR A 338 -19.16 -15.03 3.09
CA THR A 338 -18.19 -15.74 2.24
C THR A 338 -17.07 -16.44 3.02
N GLY A 339 -16.82 -16.02 4.27
CA GLY A 339 -15.67 -16.47 5.05
C GLY A 339 -14.31 -15.90 4.60
N ARG A 340 -14.28 -15.03 3.57
CA ARG A 340 -13.05 -14.32 3.16
C ARG A 340 -12.65 -13.25 4.18
N PRO A 341 -11.34 -13.00 4.41
CA PRO A 341 -10.89 -11.90 5.26
C PRO A 341 -11.36 -10.53 4.79
N ILE A 342 -11.59 -9.63 5.75
CA ILE A 342 -11.92 -8.22 5.52
C ILE A 342 -10.64 -7.38 5.45
N LEU A 343 -10.59 -6.44 4.51
CA LEU A 343 -9.47 -5.48 4.39
C LEU A 343 -9.33 -4.63 5.65
N GLN A 344 -8.09 -4.39 6.10
CA GLN A 344 -7.83 -3.56 7.27
C GLN A 344 -7.08 -2.27 6.90
N LEU A 345 -7.50 -1.17 7.50
CA LEU A 345 -6.91 0.16 7.28
C LEU A 345 -5.43 0.19 7.66
N ASP A 346 -5.05 -0.48 8.75
CA ASP A 346 -3.67 -0.57 9.22
C ASP A 346 -2.76 -1.20 8.15
N ASP A 347 -3.23 -2.24 7.46
CA ASP A 347 -2.47 -2.86 6.36
C ASP A 347 -2.31 -1.89 5.19
N PHE A 348 -3.38 -1.18 4.81
CA PHE A 348 -3.32 -0.15 3.78
C PHE A 348 -2.31 0.96 4.14
N VAL A 349 -2.32 1.45 5.39
CA VAL A 349 -1.38 2.47 5.86
C VAL A 349 0.06 1.96 5.89
N VAL A 350 0.29 0.69 6.23
CA VAL A 350 1.64 0.08 6.14
C VAL A 350 2.14 0.01 4.69
N VAL A 351 1.34 -0.49 3.76
CA VAL A 351 1.77 -0.59 2.34
C VAL A 351 1.82 0.78 1.65
N LEU A 352 1.00 1.75 2.07
CA LEU A 352 1.08 3.14 1.61
C LEU A 352 2.38 3.82 2.07
N ARG A 353 2.78 3.64 3.33
CA ARG A 353 4.08 4.12 3.84
C ARG A 353 5.25 3.45 3.11
N ASN A 354 5.14 2.17 2.78
CA ASN A 354 6.11 1.46 1.95
C ASN A 354 6.15 1.98 0.50
N ALA A 355 4.99 2.29 -0.12
CA ALA A 355 4.93 2.90 -1.44
C ALA A 355 5.62 4.27 -1.49
N ILE A 356 5.33 5.14 -0.51
CA ILE A 356 5.89 6.50 -0.41
C ILE A 356 7.39 6.48 -0.06
N GLY A 357 7.80 5.68 0.93
CA GLY A 357 9.16 5.73 1.50
C GLY A 357 10.15 4.68 0.97
N ALA A 358 9.67 3.60 0.36
CA ALA A 358 10.48 2.44 -0.06
C ALA A 358 10.09 1.88 -1.45
N GLY A 359 9.35 2.66 -2.26
CA GLY A 359 9.08 2.33 -3.67
C GLY A 359 8.11 1.17 -3.92
N GLY A 360 7.34 0.74 -2.91
CA GLY A 360 6.37 -0.35 -3.05
C GLY A 360 7.02 -1.75 -3.08
N GLN A 361 8.21 -1.88 -2.48
CA GLN A 361 8.93 -3.15 -2.36
C GLN A 361 9.00 -3.62 -0.89
N PHE A 362 8.56 -4.85 -0.64
CA PHE A 362 8.75 -5.52 0.64
C PHE A 362 8.87 -7.04 0.47
N THR A 363 9.54 -7.68 1.43
CA THR A 363 9.80 -9.12 1.41
C THR A 363 9.66 -9.73 2.79
N CYS A 364 9.41 -11.05 2.82
CA CYS A 364 9.87 -11.88 3.93
C CYS A 364 10.66 -13.07 3.39
N SER A 365 11.52 -13.65 4.21
CA SER A 365 12.09 -14.97 3.97
C SER A 365 12.08 -15.80 5.25
N ILE A 366 11.86 -17.10 5.10
CA ILE A 366 12.12 -18.08 6.14
C ILE A 366 13.30 -18.93 5.65
N THR A 367 14.42 -18.83 6.37
CA THR A 367 15.74 -19.33 5.94
C THR A 367 16.30 -20.32 6.96
N PRO A 368 16.64 -21.56 6.56
CA PRO A 368 17.35 -22.48 7.44
C PRO A 368 18.77 -22.00 7.75
N ARG A 369 19.19 -22.15 9.01
CA ARG A 369 20.53 -21.78 9.49
C ARG A 369 21.62 -22.62 8.82
N GLN A 370 22.68 -22.00 8.32
CA GLN A 370 23.79 -22.69 7.63
C GLN A 370 24.43 -23.83 8.46
N PRO A 371 24.71 -23.69 9.78
CA PRO A 371 25.22 -24.79 10.59
C PRO A 371 24.27 -26.00 10.65
N ASN A 372 22.96 -25.75 10.67
CA ASN A 372 21.94 -26.79 10.73
C ASN A 372 21.83 -27.52 9.37
N LEU A 373 21.97 -26.81 8.25
CA LEU A 373 22.04 -27.41 6.92
C LEU A 373 23.28 -28.30 6.75
N ALA A 374 24.44 -27.85 7.24
CA ALA A 374 25.67 -28.64 7.24
C ALA A 374 25.56 -29.89 8.14
N ALA A 375 24.97 -29.75 9.34
CA ALA A 375 24.73 -30.86 10.24
C ALA A 375 23.73 -31.88 9.67
N ALA A 376 22.64 -31.42 9.02
CA ALA A 376 21.66 -32.28 8.39
C ALA A 376 22.27 -33.05 7.20
N ARG A 377 23.11 -32.40 6.40
CA ARG A 377 23.90 -33.06 5.34
C ARG A 377 24.78 -34.17 5.92
N ALA A 378 25.52 -33.90 6.99
CA ALA A 378 26.35 -34.90 7.66
C ALA A 378 25.53 -36.09 8.22
N TYR A 379 24.37 -35.82 8.83
CA TYR A 379 23.44 -36.84 9.32
C TYR A 379 22.96 -37.75 8.17
N LEU A 380 22.68 -37.19 7.00
CA LEU A 380 22.25 -37.94 5.81
C LEU A 380 23.40 -38.74 5.19
N ASP A 381 24.59 -38.14 5.08
CA ASP A 381 25.79 -38.80 4.57
C ASP A 381 26.22 -39.98 5.46
N GLU A 382 25.94 -39.92 6.78
CA GLU A 382 26.13 -41.05 7.69
C GLU A 382 25.01 -42.09 7.58
N THR A 383 23.74 -41.69 7.71
CA THR A 383 22.60 -42.62 7.83
C THR A 383 22.26 -43.33 6.52
N THR A 384 22.39 -42.67 5.36
CA THR A 384 22.08 -43.26 4.04
C THR A 384 23.02 -44.40 3.66
N ARG A 385 24.17 -44.55 4.36
CA ARG A 385 25.08 -45.70 4.20
C ARG A 385 24.50 -47.02 4.73
N THR A 386 23.43 -46.98 5.53
CA THR A 386 22.79 -48.16 6.11
C THR A 386 21.30 -48.21 5.74
N PRO A 387 20.79 -49.29 5.13
CA PRO A 387 19.36 -49.42 4.84
C PRO A 387 18.48 -49.28 6.09
N LEU A 388 17.52 -48.35 6.04
CA LEU A 388 16.57 -48.12 7.13
C LEU A 388 15.74 -49.39 7.40
N LYS A 389 15.73 -49.86 8.66
CA LYS A 389 14.89 -51.01 9.05
C LYS A 389 13.43 -50.56 9.17
N ALA A 390 12.51 -51.49 8.89
CA ALA A 390 11.08 -51.27 9.08
C ALA A 390 10.79 -50.76 10.51
N GLY A 391 10.11 -49.62 10.62
CA GLY A 391 9.82 -48.94 11.89
C GLY A 391 10.82 -47.84 12.29
N GLN A 392 12.07 -47.83 11.80
CA GLN A 392 13.05 -46.79 12.17
C GLN A 392 12.89 -45.47 11.41
N ALA A 393 12.10 -45.45 10.34
CA ALA A 393 11.90 -44.29 9.46
C ALA A 393 11.41 -43.04 10.21
N LYS A 394 10.52 -43.18 11.19
CA LYS A 394 10.06 -42.05 12.02
C LYS A 394 11.20 -41.48 12.87
N SER A 395 11.90 -42.31 13.65
CA SER A 395 13.01 -41.86 14.50
C SER A 395 14.17 -41.23 13.72
N TRP A 396 14.38 -41.66 12.47
CA TRP A 396 15.36 -41.07 11.55
C TRP A 396 14.95 -39.64 11.13
N VAL A 397 13.66 -39.40 10.92
CA VAL A 397 13.12 -38.09 10.54
C VAL A 397 12.94 -37.15 11.72
N ASP A 398 12.55 -37.65 12.88
CA ASP A 398 12.50 -36.84 14.09
C ASP A 398 13.92 -36.28 14.39
N GLY A 399 14.96 -37.13 14.42
CA GLY A 399 16.35 -36.69 14.61
C GLY A 399 16.92 -35.79 13.51
N LEU A 400 16.49 -35.98 12.25
CA LEU A 400 16.83 -35.09 11.14
C LEU A 400 16.17 -33.71 11.28
N ARG A 401 14.90 -33.65 11.71
CA ARG A 401 14.19 -32.39 11.97
C ARG A 401 14.80 -31.64 13.15
N ASP A 402 15.19 -32.35 14.22
CA ASP A 402 15.94 -31.79 15.33
C ASP A 402 17.29 -31.20 14.87
N THR A 403 17.98 -31.90 13.95
CA THR A 403 19.25 -31.44 13.36
C THR A 403 19.09 -30.20 12.48
N LEU A 404 17.99 -30.09 11.72
CA LEU A 404 17.64 -28.90 10.95
C LEU A 404 17.16 -27.73 11.84
N GLY A 405 16.58 -28.02 12.99
CA GLY A 405 16.25 -27.06 14.05
C GLY A 405 15.33 -25.91 13.62
N LEU A 406 15.56 -24.74 14.20
CA LEU A 406 14.82 -23.51 13.88
C LEU A 406 15.35 -22.84 12.61
N GLN A 407 14.44 -22.23 11.86
CA GLN A 407 14.71 -21.33 10.74
C GLN A 407 14.50 -19.89 11.18
N ASP A 408 15.32 -18.97 10.66
CA ASP A 408 15.23 -17.54 10.95
C ASP A 408 14.26 -16.87 9.97
N ILE A 409 13.51 -15.90 10.49
CA ILE A 409 12.54 -15.11 9.73
C ILE A 409 13.12 -13.71 9.53
N GLU A 410 13.31 -13.32 8.27
CA GLU A 410 13.68 -11.96 7.90
C GLU A 410 12.50 -11.27 7.21
N VAL A 411 12.26 -10.00 7.54
CA VAL A 411 11.24 -9.15 6.91
C VAL A 411 11.90 -7.81 6.55
N GLN A 412 11.66 -7.34 5.33
CA GLN A 412 12.30 -6.14 4.78
C GLN A 412 11.27 -5.25 4.07
N GLY A 413 11.48 -3.93 4.12
CA GLY A 413 10.57 -2.92 3.54
C GLY A 413 9.37 -2.52 4.42
N ILE A 414 8.96 -3.35 5.37
CA ILE A 414 7.90 -3.09 6.35
C ILE A 414 8.38 -3.43 7.77
N ASP A 415 7.74 -2.87 8.80
CA ASP A 415 8.04 -3.20 10.20
C ASP A 415 7.56 -4.65 10.52
N PRO A 416 8.44 -5.53 11.03
CA PRO A 416 8.12 -6.94 11.26
C PRO A 416 7.01 -7.16 12.29
N ARG A 417 6.65 -6.16 13.10
CA ARG A 417 5.59 -6.22 14.11
C ARG A 417 4.18 -5.99 13.54
N THR A 418 4.06 -5.59 12.27
CA THR A 418 2.77 -5.25 11.64
C THR A 418 1.95 -6.49 11.28
N ARG A 419 0.63 -6.33 11.18
CA ARG A 419 -0.27 -7.37 10.64
C ARG A 419 0.18 -7.86 9.26
N VAL A 420 0.54 -6.95 8.35
CA VAL A 420 1.11 -7.27 7.02
C VAL A 420 2.26 -8.27 7.12
N SER A 421 3.23 -8.03 8.02
CA SER A 421 4.35 -8.93 8.27
C SER A 421 3.89 -10.33 8.72
N ARG A 422 2.98 -10.41 9.68
CA ARG A 422 2.41 -11.71 10.11
C ARG A 422 1.72 -12.44 8.96
N VAL A 423 0.95 -11.74 8.12
CA VAL A 423 0.21 -12.35 7.01
C VAL A 423 1.15 -12.96 5.96
N ILE A 424 2.19 -12.24 5.53
CA ILE A 424 3.13 -12.75 4.53
C ILE A 424 3.95 -13.94 5.07
N VAL A 425 4.33 -13.92 6.35
CA VAL A 425 5.06 -15.01 7.01
C VAL A 425 4.17 -16.25 7.23
N GLU A 426 2.93 -16.10 7.71
CA GLU A 426 2.02 -17.25 7.91
C GLU A 426 1.67 -17.91 6.56
N ALA A 427 1.42 -17.11 5.51
CA ALA A 427 1.10 -17.64 4.20
C ALA A 427 2.25 -18.45 3.58
N ASP A 428 3.49 -17.94 3.62
CA ASP A 428 4.68 -18.69 3.17
C ASP A 428 4.91 -19.96 4.01
N TYR A 429 4.83 -19.85 5.34
CA TYR A 429 4.99 -21.00 6.22
C TYR A 429 3.97 -22.12 5.90
N ARG A 430 2.68 -21.76 5.70
CA ARG A 430 1.65 -22.74 5.32
C ARG A 430 1.82 -23.28 3.90
N MET A 431 2.28 -22.47 2.93
CA MET A 431 2.61 -22.96 1.59
C MET A 431 3.66 -24.08 1.66
N LYS A 432 4.69 -23.89 2.49
CA LYS A 432 5.74 -24.89 2.72
C LYS A 432 5.19 -26.14 3.40
N LEU A 433 4.30 -26.01 4.39
CA LEU A 433 3.62 -27.16 5.01
C LEU A 433 2.79 -27.97 4.00
N VAL A 434 2.01 -27.30 3.15
CA VAL A 434 1.19 -27.95 2.11
C VAL A 434 2.07 -28.63 1.05
N GLY A 435 3.11 -27.95 0.56
CA GLY A 435 4.02 -28.53 -0.43
C GLY A 435 4.87 -29.69 0.10
N MET A 436 5.12 -29.74 1.41
CA MET A 436 5.73 -30.88 2.10
C MET A 436 4.74 -31.97 2.55
N GLY A 437 3.43 -31.83 2.29
CA GLY A 437 2.42 -32.81 2.72
C GLY A 437 2.28 -32.90 4.25
N LEU A 438 2.59 -31.82 4.97
CA LEU A 438 2.41 -31.67 6.42
C LEU A 438 1.08 -31.01 6.79
N GLU A 439 0.51 -30.22 5.87
CA GLU A 439 -0.92 -29.85 5.87
C GLU A 439 -1.54 -30.32 4.54
N ASP A 440 -2.82 -30.70 4.56
CA ASP A 440 -3.52 -31.20 3.36
C ASP A 440 -3.63 -30.14 2.25
N GLY A 441 -3.44 -30.55 1.00
CA GLY A 441 -3.75 -29.73 -0.17
C GLY A 441 -5.25 -29.55 -0.46
N VAL A 442 -5.56 -29.20 -1.71
CA VAL A 442 -6.93 -29.19 -2.26
C VAL A 442 -7.00 -30.16 -3.45
N LEU A 443 -8.21 -30.51 -3.89
CA LEU A 443 -8.38 -31.43 -5.03
C LEU A 443 -7.68 -30.87 -6.28
N GLY A 444 -6.72 -31.63 -6.81
CA GLY A 444 -5.87 -31.25 -7.94
C GLY A 444 -4.46 -30.75 -7.57
N LEU A 445 -4.20 -30.46 -6.28
CA LEU A 445 -2.87 -30.09 -5.79
C LEU A 445 -2.21 -31.27 -5.05
N THR A 446 -1.24 -31.89 -5.69
CA THR A 446 -0.37 -32.93 -5.11
C THR A 446 0.79 -32.26 -4.34
N SER A 447 1.23 -32.84 -3.22
CA SER A 447 2.45 -32.36 -2.54
C SER A 447 3.69 -32.64 -3.41
N TYR A 448 4.78 -31.89 -3.21
CA TYR A 448 6.02 -32.16 -3.93
C TYR A 448 6.57 -33.56 -3.61
N LEU A 449 6.53 -33.99 -2.35
CA LEU A 449 7.05 -35.31 -1.96
C LEU A 449 6.22 -36.47 -2.51
N ASP A 450 4.92 -36.26 -2.75
CA ASP A 450 4.06 -37.25 -3.41
C ASP A 450 4.30 -37.32 -4.93
N SER A 451 4.72 -36.21 -5.56
CA SER A 451 5.01 -36.17 -7.01
C SER A 451 6.37 -36.77 -7.38
N VAL A 452 7.37 -36.77 -6.47
CA VAL A 452 8.68 -37.39 -6.75
C VAL A 452 8.57 -38.92 -6.91
N PRO A 453 9.05 -39.52 -8.01
CA PRO A 453 9.11 -40.97 -8.17
C PRO A 453 10.02 -41.65 -7.14
N MET A 454 9.61 -42.81 -6.64
CA MET A 454 10.47 -43.67 -5.81
C MET A 454 11.46 -44.47 -6.66
N GLY A 455 12.64 -44.76 -6.11
CA GLY A 455 13.68 -45.58 -6.74
C GLY A 455 14.83 -44.79 -7.38
N GLU A 456 14.70 -43.48 -7.59
CA GLU A 456 15.84 -42.63 -7.99
C GLU A 456 16.56 -42.06 -6.76
N ALA A 457 17.85 -42.38 -6.62
CA ALA A 457 18.72 -41.78 -5.62
C ALA A 457 19.11 -40.35 -6.03
N ARG A 458 18.28 -39.37 -5.65
CA ARG A 458 18.54 -37.94 -5.87
C ARG A 458 19.32 -37.36 -4.69
N PRO A 459 20.35 -36.51 -4.91
CA PRO A 459 21.01 -35.79 -3.83
C PRO A 459 20.01 -34.83 -3.15
N MET A 460 20.25 -34.50 -1.87
CA MET A 460 19.37 -33.59 -1.14
C MET A 460 19.29 -32.24 -1.87
N SER A 461 18.08 -31.89 -2.31
CA SER A 461 17.79 -30.61 -2.95
C SER A 461 17.14 -29.67 -1.95
N VAL A 462 17.57 -28.41 -1.94
CA VAL A 462 16.85 -27.35 -1.24
C VAL A 462 15.92 -26.70 -2.26
N LEU A 463 14.62 -26.75 -1.98
CA LEU A 463 13.60 -26.17 -2.84
C LEU A 463 13.29 -24.78 -2.34
N ARG A 464 13.30 -23.78 -3.23
CA ARG A 464 12.91 -22.42 -2.89
C ARG A 464 11.56 -22.10 -3.51
N TRP A 465 10.55 -21.84 -2.68
CA TRP A 465 9.22 -21.38 -3.11
C TRP A 465 8.95 -19.98 -2.57
N TRP A 466 8.38 -19.10 -3.37
CA TRP A 466 7.95 -17.79 -2.86
C TRP A 466 6.72 -17.25 -3.56
N PHE A 467 5.91 -16.49 -2.81
CA PHE A 467 4.81 -15.72 -3.37
C PHE A 467 5.32 -14.40 -3.98
N THR A 468 4.67 -13.98 -5.07
CA THR A 468 4.87 -12.68 -5.70
C THR A 468 3.59 -12.22 -6.41
N LEU A 469 3.58 -10.97 -6.89
CA LEU A 469 2.43 -10.39 -7.58
C LEU A 469 2.09 -11.17 -8.87
N GLY A 470 0.81 -11.53 -9.00
CA GLY A 470 0.24 -12.40 -10.03
C GLY A 470 -0.96 -11.76 -10.73
N HIS A 471 -0.87 -10.48 -11.05
CA HIS A 471 -1.87 -9.75 -11.84
C HIS A 471 -1.59 -9.86 -13.33
N ASP A 472 -2.63 -10.05 -14.15
CA ASP A 472 -2.49 -10.16 -15.60
C ASP A 472 -2.25 -8.81 -16.29
N ALA A 473 -2.85 -7.76 -15.73
CA ALA A 473 -2.61 -6.33 -15.96
C ALA A 473 -3.47 -5.50 -14.99
N LEU A 474 -3.04 -4.27 -14.73
CA LEU A 474 -3.98 -3.20 -14.39
C LEU A 474 -4.68 -2.73 -15.66
N HIS A 475 -5.99 -2.52 -15.59
CA HIS A 475 -6.75 -1.83 -16.65
C HIS A 475 -7.07 -0.40 -16.19
N ALA A 476 -7.17 0.54 -17.13
CA ALA A 476 -7.52 1.94 -16.86
C ALA A 476 -8.40 2.56 -17.95
N THR A 477 -9.16 3.58 -17.62
CA THR A 477 -9.83 4.45 -18.62
C THR A 477 -8.80 5.23 -19.46
N PRO A 478 -9.16 5.71 -20.67
CA PRO A 478 -8.29 6.58 -21.46
C PRO A 478 -7.86 7.87 -20.73
N SER A 479 -8.71 8.36 -19.83
CA SER A 479 -8.49 9.51 -18.94
C SER A 479 -7.69 9.19 -17.66
N ARG A 480 -7.51 7.90 -17.32
CA ARG A 480 -6.85 7.41 -16.09
C ARG A 480 -7.50 7.90 -14.78
N ASP A 481 -8.79 8.19 -14.84
CA ASP A 481 -9.66 8.50 -13.69
C ASP A 481 -10.23 7.23 -13.03
N ALA A 482 -10.12 6.07 -13.66
CA ALA A 482 -10.53 4.78 -13.11
C ALA A 482 -9.59 3.66 -13.50
N PHE A 483 -9.33 2.76 -12.56
CA PHE A 483 -8.46 1.61 -12.70
C PHE A 483 -9.16 0.34 -12.18
N GLU A 484 -8.98 -0.80 -12.85
CA GLU A 484 -9.43 -2.12 -12.38
C GLU A 484 -8.24 -3.06 -12.16
N ILE A 485 -8.21 -3.71 -11.00
CA ILE A 485 -7.32 -4.81 -10.66
C ILE A 485 -7.88 -6.10 -11.30
N ARG A 486 -7.21 -6.62 -12.33
CA ARG A 486 -7.57 -7.90 -12.95
C ARG A 486 -6.57 -9.02 -12.59
N GLY A 487 -7.06 -10.25 -12.64
CA GLY A 487 -6.29 -11.46 -12.35
C GLY A 487 -6.33 -11.92 -10.89
N GLN A 488 -5.65 -13.03 -10.62
CA GLN A 488 -5.62 -13.68 -9.31
C GLN A 488 -4.82 -12.88 -8.26
N GLY A 489 -3.90 -12.03 -8.69
CA GLY A 489 -3.10 -11.15 -7.82
C GLY A 489 -1.98 -11.83 -7.06
N VAL A 490 -2.09 -13.12 -6.75
CA VAL A 490 -1.03 -13.93 -6.13
C VAL A 490 -0.53 -15.02 -7.08
N LYS A 491 0.79 -15.15 -7.18
CA LYS A 491 1.50 -16.20 -7.93
C LYS A 491 2.61 -16.81 -7.08
N VAL A 492 2.83 -18.12 -7.21
CA VAL A 492 4.02 -18.81 -6.67
C VAL A 492 5.11 -18.91 -7.74
N LEU A 493 6.36 -18.75 -7.34
CA LEU A 493 7.55 -19.04 -8.13
C LEU A 493 8.43 -20.06 -7.41
N SER A 494 9.24 -20.78 -8.19
CA SER A 494 10.11 -21.88 -7.78
C SER A 494 11.54 -21.68 -8.26
N GLU A 495 12.50 -22.13 -7.45
CA GLU A 495 13.92 -22.27 -7.77
C GLU A 495 14.48 -23.53 -7.07
N ASN A 496 15.47 -24.19 -7.67
CA ASN A 496 16.30 -25.19 -6.99
C ASN A 496 17.56 -24.49 -6.44
N GLU A 497 17.88 -24.72 -5.18
CA GLU A 497 19.11 -24.24 -4.54
C GLU A 497 20.09 -25.40 -4.30
N MET A 498 21.38 -25.15 -4.49
CA MET A 498 22.45 -26.11 -4.19
C MET A 498 23.12 -25.77 -2.86
N LEU A 499 23.69 -26.77 -2.18
CA LEU A 499 24.53 -26.57 -0.99
C LEU A 499 26.00 -26.84 -1.31
N ASP A 500 26.87 -25.86 -1.05
CA ASP A 500 28.32 -26.03 -1.17
C ASP A 500 28.90 -26.90 -0.04
N GLU A 501 30.23 -27.07 -0.02
CA GLU A 501 30.94 -27.86 1.00
C GLU A 501 30.85 -27.26 2.42
N LEU A 502 30.44 -25.99 2.55
CA LEU A 502 30.27 -25.27 3.81
C LEU A 502 28.80 -25.15 4.25
N GLY A 503 27.85 -25.64 3.44
CA GLY A 503 26.41 -25.52 3.67
C GLY A 503 25.80 -24.17 3.25
N GLN A 504 26.50 -23.36 2.44
CA GLN A 504 25.96 -22.15 1.85
C GLN A 504 24.99 -22.47 0.71
N ARG A 505 23.87 -21.74 0.65
CA ARG A 505 22.86 -21.87 -0.40
C ARG A 505 23.29 -21.10 -1.65
N ILE A 506 23.42 -21.80 -2.76
CA ILE A 506 23.69 -21.24 -4.09
C ILE A 506 22.40 -21.19 -4.89
N HIS A 507 21.96 -19.96 -5.22
CA HIS A 507 20.88 -19.69 -6.17
C HIS A 507 21.28 -20.12 -7.59
N THR A 508 20.39 -20.80 -8.30
CA THR A 508 20.62 -21.30 -9.67
C THR A 508 19.85 -20.50 -10.72
N GLY A 509 18.83 -19.75 -10.33
CA GLY A 509 17.89 -19.07 -11.23
C GLY A 509 17.02 -20.02 -12.06
N GLN A 510 17.00 -21.33 -11.75
CA GLN A 510 16.28 -22.35 -12.49
C GLN A 510 15.50 -23.26 -11.53
N ALA A 511 14.46 -23.92 -12.05
CA ALA A 511 13.70 -24.94 -11.34
C ALA A 511 13.59 -26.21 -12.20
N ASP A 512 13.64 -27.38 -11.57
CA ASP A 512 13.32 -28.64 -12.25
C ASP A 512 11.82 -28.76 -12.56
N GLU A 513 11.44 -29.79 -13.32
CA GLU A 513 10.07 -29.99 -13.80
C GLU A 513 9.06 -30.18 -12.65
N LEU A 514 9.42 -30.93 -11.60
CA LEU A 514 8.52 -31.19 -10.46
C LEU A 514 8.38 -29.94 -9.57
N ASN A 515 9.48 -29.21 -9.38
CA ASN A 515 9.52 -27.97 -8.61
C ASN A 515 8.69 -26.87 -9.31
N SER A 516 8.85 -26.76 -10.64
CA SER A 516 8.07 -25.86 -11.50
C SER A 516 6.58 -26.23 -11.53
N GLN A 517 6.27 -27.53 -11.63
CA GLN A 517 4.89 -28.02 -11.64
C GLN A 517 4.17 -27.73 -10.32
N PHE A 518 4.84 -27.91 -9.17
CA PHE A 518 4.26 -27.56 -7.88
C PHE A 518 3.90 -26.06 -7.79
N ALA A 519 4.81 -25.16 -8.18
CA ALA A 519 4.52 -23.71 -8.18
C ALA A 519 3.40 -23.34 -9.18
N HIS A 520 3.32 -24.03 -10.33
CA HIS A 520 2.23 -23.86 -11.29
C HIS A 520 0.88 -24.31 -10.71
N ASP A 521 0.79 -25.54 -10.17
CA ASP A 521 -0.46 -26.06 -9.63
C ASP A 521 -0.91 -25.33 -8.36
N PHE A 522 0.02 -24.94 -7.47
CA PHE A 522 -0.32 -24.12 -6.30
C PHE A 522 -0.90 -22.76 -6.74
N THR A 523 -0.32 -22.12 -7.76
CA THR A 523 -0.86 -20.90 -8.36
C THR A 523 -2.25 -21.15 -8.96
N LYS A 524 -2.41 -22.20 -9.76
CA LYS A 524 -3.65 -22.56 -10.46
C LYS A 524 -4.80 -22.94 -9.52
N HIS A 525 -4.50 -23.50 -8.35
CA HIS A 525 -5.49 -23.90 -7.35
C HIS A 525 -5.63 -22.89 -6.18
N PHE A 526 -5.09 -21.68 -6.32
CA PHE A 526 -5.00 -20.69 -5.25
C PHE A 526 -6.34 -20.25 -4.65
N GLU A 527 -7.38 -19.96 -5.45
CA GLU A 527 -8.71 -19.58 -4.91
C GLU A 527 -9.34 -20.73 -4.11
N ALA A 528 -9.12 -21.99 -4.49
CA ALA A 528 -9.57 -23.15 -3.72
C ALA A 528 -8.76 -23.33 -2.42
N LEU A 529 -7.45 -23.08 -2.46
CA LEU A 529 -6.60 -23.00 -1.27
C LEU A 529 -7.05 -21.87 -0.33
N ALA A 530 -7.42 -20.70 -0.86
CA ALA A 530 -7.87 -19.54 -0.09
C ALA A 530 -9.25 -19.76 0.56
N ALA A 531 -10.15 -20.47 -0.11
CA ALA A 531 -11.41 -20.92 0.49
C ALA A 531 -11.22 -21.94 1.62
N LYS A 532 -10.16 -22.77 1.56
CA LYS A 532 -9.81 -23.73 2.61
C LYS A 532 -9.00 -23.10 3.76
N TYR A 533 -8.13 -22.15 3.43
CA TYR A 533 -7.18 -21.49 4.33
C TYR A 533 -7.26 -19.97 4.11
N PRO A 534 -8.08 -19.24 4.90
CA PRO A 534 -8.33 -17.81 4.68
C PRO A 534 -7.07 -16.92 4.63
N ILE A 535 -5.95 -17.37 5.20
CA ILE A 535 -4.66 -16.65 5.13
C ILE A 535 -4.19 -16.35 3.69
N TYR A 536 -4.56 -17.18 2.70
CA TYR A 536 -4.20 -16.91 1.31
C TYR A 536 -5.09 -15.82 0.67
N ALA A 537 -6.36 -15.70 1.07
CA ALA A 537 -7.17 -14.54 0.73
C ALA A 537 -6.69 -13.27 1.46
N ASP A 538 -6.13 -13.42 2.67
CA ASP A 538 -5.50 -12.31 3.42
C ASP A 538 -4.21 -11.83 2.72
N LEU A 539 -3.40 -12.76 2.20
CA LEU A 539 -2.23 -12.47 1.36
C LEU A 539 -2.64 -11.77 0.05
N GLN A 540 -3.69 -12.25 -0.61
CA GLN A 540 -4.25 -11.62 -1.81
C GLN A 540 -4.70 -10.18 -1.51
N ASN A 541 -5.37 -9.97 -0.39
CA ASN A 541 -5.78 -8.64 0.08
C ASN A 541 -4.58 -7.72 0.37
N VAL A 542 -3.50 -8.23 0.98
CA VAL A 542 -2.24 -7.47 1.14
C VAL A 542 -1.62 -7.09 -0.20
N PHE A 543 -1.68 -7.98 -1.20
CA PHE A 543 -1.13 -7.73 -2.54
C PHE A 543 -1.98 -6.74 -3.34
N ASP A 544 -3.32 -6.85 -3.30
CA ASP A 544 -4.23 -5.88 -3.94
C ASP A 544 -4.08 -4.48 -3.30
N LEU A 545 -3.97 -4.38 -1.97
CA LEU A 545 -3.72 -3.12 -1.26
C LEU A 545 -2.34 -2.54 -1.58
N ALA A 546 -1.30 -3.38 -1.68
CA ALA A 546 0.03 -2.94 -2.08
C ALA A 546 0.02 -2.39 -3.52
N LEU A 547 -0.62 -3.10 -4.46
CA LEU A 547 -0.78 -2.63 -5.84
C LEU A 547 -1.55 -1.31 -5.91
N ALA A 548 -2.64 -1.16 -5.14
CA ALA A 548 -3.39 0.10 -5.06
C ALA A 548 -2.54 1.25 -4.50
N ALA A 549 -1.77 1.03 -3.43
CA ALA A 549 -0.85 2.02 -2.87
C ALA A 549 0.28 2.40 -3.83
N GLY A 550 0.89 1.41 -4.48
CA GLY A 550 1.91 1.63 -5.52
C GLY A 550 1.36 2.40 -6.72
N LEU A 551 0.11 2.12 -7.12
CA LEU A 551 -0.58 2.81 -8.21
C LEU A 551 -0.88 4.28 -7.87
N ILE A 552 -1.37 4.54 -6.66
CA ILE A 552 -1.61 5.90 -6.15
C ILE A 552 -0.34 6.75 -6.25
N VAL A 553 0.80 6.22 -5.78
CA VAL A 553 2.09 6.94 -5.83
C VAL A 553 2.65 7.04 -7.25
N ALA A 554 2.59 5.97 -8.06
CA ALA A 554 3.24 5.94 -9.38
C ALA A 554 2.48 6.65 -10.51
N GLN A 555 1.17 6.86 -10.38
CA GLN A 555 0.36 7.65 -11.32
C GLN A 555 0.09 9.07 -10.82
N ASP A 556 0.74 9.50 -9.72
CA ASP A 556 0.61 10.83 -9.13
C ASP A 556 -0.85 11.23 -8.85
N LEU A 557 -1.63 10.27 -8.33
CA LEU A 557 -3.04 10.48 -8.00
C LEU A 557 -3.25 11.49 -6.85
N PRO A 558 -2.40 11.58 -5.80
CA PRO A 558 -2.59 12.53 -4.70
C PRO A 558 -2.57 14.00 -5.13
N ASP A 559 -1.63 14.40 -5.99
CA ASP A 559 -1.54 15.78 -6.47
C ASP A 559 -2.73 16.15 -7.39
N GLN A 560 -3.32 15.17 -8.09
CA GLN A 560 -4.56 15.37 -8.87
C GLN A 560 -5.80 15.68 -8.01
N VAL A 561 -5.81 15.27 -6.74
CA VAL A 561 -6.93 15.51 -5.80
C VAL A 561 -6.57 16.47 -4.64
N GLY A 562 -5.32 16.94 -4.56
CA GLY A 562 -4.84 17.79 -3.48
C GLY A 562 -4.70 17.07 -2.12
N TRP A 563 -4.24 15.82 -2.13
CA TRP A 563 -4.08 14.99 -0.93
C TRP A 563 -2.60 14.82 -0.56
N HIS A 564 -2.24 15.08 0.70
CA HIS A 564 -0.84 15.15 1.12
C HIS A 564 -0.47 14.21 2.28
N PHE A 565 -1.27 13.14 2.48
CA PHE A 565 -1.02 12.06 3.45
C PHE A 565 -0.75 12.52 4.90
N LEU A 566 -1.30 13.66 5.32
CA LEU A 566 -0.86 14.37 6.53
C LEU A 566 -1.14 13.64 7.86
N HIS A 567 -1.85 12.53 7.85
CA HIS A 567 -2.13 11.65 8.99
C HIS A 567 -1.80 10.18 8.67
N PHE A 568 -2.14 9.67 7.48
CA PHE A 568 -1.75 8.32 7.05
C PHE A 568 -0.25 8.19 6.81
N GLY A 569 0.40 9.14 6.14
CA GLY A 569 1.83 9.13 5.90
C GLY A 569 2.69 9.36 7.16
N GLN A 570 2.09 9.92 8.23
CA GLN A 570 2.79 10.39 9.42
C GLN A 570 2.65 9.39 10.60
N PRO A 571 3.73 8.70 11.03
CA PRO A 571 3.66 7.68 12.09
C PRO A 571 3.09 8.20 13.42
N ASP A 572 3.49 9.40 13.84
CA ASP A 572 3.08 10.03 15.11
C ASP A 572 1.59 10.46 15.13
N ARG A 573 0.90 10.37 13.99
CA ARG A 573 -0.50 10.78 13.83
C ARG A 573 -1.41 9.57 13.66
N PHE A 574 -1.14 8.69 12.68
CA PHE A 574 -1.81 7.40 12.57
C PHE A 574 -0.89 6.27 13.07
N HIS A 575 -1.20 5.76 14.26
CA HIS A 575 -0.51 4.63 14.87
C HIS A 575 -1.16 3.33 14.38
N VAL A 576 -0.38 2.50 13.66
CA VAL A 576 -0.79 1.16 13.25
C VAL A 576 -0.61 0.18 14.41
N GLY A 577 -1.41 -0.90 14.44
CA GLY A 577 -1.24 -2.00 15.38
C GLY A 577 0.11 -2.69 15.21
N LEU A 578 0.80 -2.92 16.34
CA LEU A 578 2.09 -3.61 16.41
C LEU A 578 1.98 -4.77 17.42
N ASP A 579 2.18 -5.99 16.91
CA ASP A 579 2.27 -7.23 17.70
C ASP A 579 3.74 -7.59 17.97
N ALA A 580 3.99 -8.75 18.59
CA ALA A 580 5.34 -9.30 18.68
C ALA A 580 5.84 -9.75 17.28
N ALA A 581 7.06 -9.36 16.92
CA ALA A 581 7.66 -9.70 15.63
C ALA A 581 7.89 -11.22 15.51
N PRO A 582 7.57 -11.86 14.36
CA PRO A 582 7.92 -13.25 14.13
C PRO A 582 9.43 -13.35 13.88
N GLN A 583 10.16 -14.10 14.72
CA GLN A 583 11.62 -14.23 14.62
C GLN A 583 12.09 -15.61 14.15
N THR A 584 11.43 -16.69 14.60
CA THR A 584 11.79 -18.06 14.19
C THR A 584 10.58 -18.98 14.02
N VAL A 585 10.73 -20.00 13.18
CA VAL A 585 9.81 -21.15 13.09
C VAL A 585 10.58 -22.47 13.19
N GLN A 586 9.89 -23.57 13.48
CA GLN A 586 10.45 -24.91 13.29
C GLN A 586 10.71 -25.18 11.80
N THR A 587 11.75 -25.97 11.49
CA THR A 587 12.01 -26.34 10.09
C THR A 587 10.85 -27.10 9.46
N VAL A 588 10.40 -26.57 8.32
CA VAL A 588 9.53 -27.24 7.37
C VAL A 588 10.37 -28.13 6.46
N ALA A 589 10.52 -29.38 6.88
CA ALA A 589 11.08 -30.47 6.08
C ALA A 589 10.26 -31.73 6.34
N ASN A 590 10.08 -32.53 5.30
CA ASN A 590 9.41 -33.83 5.37
C ASN A 590 10.08 -34.81 4.39
N TYR A 591 9.73 -36.08 4.49
CA TYR A 591 10.38 -37.18 3.79
C TYR A 591 9.38 -38.13 3.16
N ARG A 592 9.88 -38.96 2.25
CA ARG A 592 9.19 -40.15 1.77
C ARG A 592 10.20 -41.28 1.63
N ALA A 593 9.94 -42.43 2.26
CA ALA A 593 10.83 -43.58 2.25
C ALA A 593 10.09 -44.86 1.87
N ASP A 594 10.77 -45.73 1.12
CA ASP A 594 10.23 -47.00 0.65
C ASP A 594 11.26 -48.15 0.86
N ARG A 595 11.24 -49.22 0.05
CA ARG A 595 12.24 -50.29 0.10
C ARG A 595 13.48 -50.02 -0.76
N GLN A 596 13.49 -48.94 -1.54
CA GLN A 596 14.51 -48.63 -2.55
C GLN A 596 15.34 -47.40 -2.16
N GLY A 597 14.76 -46.46 -1.40
CA GLY A 597 15.50 -45.36 -0.80
C GLY A 597 14.67 -44.50 0.17
N ALA A 598 15.23 -43.35 0.53
CA ALA A 598 14.53 -42.28 1.22
C ALA A 598 14.81 -40.96 0.50
N ILE A 599 13.77 -40.18 0.27
CA ILE A 599 13.83 -38.85 -0.35
C ILE A 599 13.48 -37.82 0.71
N LEU A 600 14.29 -36.77 0.77
CA LEU A 600 14.13 -35.63 1.65
C LEU A 600 14.13 -34.34 0.82
N ALA A 601 13.22 -33.43 1.15
CA ALA A 601 13.29 -32.04 0.72
C ALA A 601 13.31 -31.13 1.95
N GLY A 602 14.18 -30.13 1.92
CA GLY A 602 14.11 -28.96 2.80
C GLY A 602 13.62 -27.76 1.98
N VAL A 603 12.70 -26.97 2.53
CA VAL A 603 12.11 -25.84 1.79
C VAL A 603 12.59 -24.50 2.36
N SER A 604 13.00 -23.61 1.47
CA SER A 604 13.40 -22.23 1.70
C SER A 604 12.49 -21.27 0.91
N GLY A 605 12.69 -19.96 1.06
CA GLY A 605 11.97 -18.94 0.30
C GLY A 605 11.08 -18.07 1.17
N GLY A 606 9.97 -17.54 0.67
CA GLY A 606 9.25 -16.45 1.37
C GLY A 606 8.17 -15.74 0.57
N VAL A 607 8.14 -14.42 0.70
CA VAL A 607 7.28 -13.51 -0.07
C VAL A 607 8.13 -12.39 -0.66
N SER A 608 7.86 -12.00 -1.91
CA SER A 608 8.53 -10.88 -2.57
C SER A 608 7.53 -10.05 -3.36
N VAL A 609 7.20 -8.87 -2.83
CA VAL A 609 6.33 -7.88 -3.46
C VAL A 609 7.20 -6.75 -4.01
N ASN A 610 6.96 -6.39 -5.26
CA ASN A 610 7.50 -5.20 -5.90
C ASN A 610 6.44 -4.68 -6.87
N THR A 611 5.77 -3.59 -6.53
CA THR A 611 4.63 -3.07 -7.31
C THR A 611 5.08 -2.32 -8.57
N ALA A 612 6.28 -1.74 -8.56
CA ALA A 612 6.74 -0.81 -9.60
C ALA A 612 6.58 -1.34 -11.05
N PRO A 613 6.93 -2.59 -11.39
CA PRO A 613 6.79 -3.12 -12.76
C PRO A 613 5.34 -3.23 -13.28
N LEU A 614 4.33 -3.15 -12.40
CA LEU A 614 2.91 -3.28 -12.74
C LEU A 614 2.18 -1.93 -12.80
N VAL A 615 2.74 -0.88 -12.21
CA VAL A 615 2.10 0.45 -12.05
C VAL A 615 2.72 1.54 -12.94
N VAL A 616 3.73 1.20 -13.74
CA VAL A 616 4.27 2.07 -14.80
C VAL A 616 3.30 2.22 -15.96
N GLN A 617 3.41 3.33 -16.71
CA GLN A 617 2.41 3.72 -17.70
C GLN A 617 2.24 2.73 -18.86
N GLU A 618 3.27 1.94 -19.14
CA GLU A 618 3.37 0.93 -20.19
C GLU A 618 2.82 -0.45 -19.78
N ALA A 619 2.70 -0.71 -18.47
CA ALA A 619 2.13 -1.94 -17.93
C ALA A 619 0.59 -1.87 -17.78
N ILE A 620 0.06 -0.66 -17.64
CA ILE A 620 -1.37 -0.38 -17.53
C ILE A 620 -2.01 -0.45 -18.92
N ARG A 621 -3.01 -1.33 -19.09
CA ARG A 621 -3.80 -1.45 -20.33
C ARG A 621 -4.94 -0.46 -20.32
N ILE A 622 -5.14 0.26 -21.43
CA ILE A 622 -6.32 1.11 -21.59
C ILE A 622 -7.51 0.25 -22.00
N ASP A 623 -8.66 0.46 -21.36
CA ASP A 623 -9.94 -0.19 -21.66
C ASP A 623 -10.87 0.83 -22.37
N ASP A 624 -11.03 0.65 -23.68
CA ASP A 624 -11.80 1.54 -24.57
C ASP A 624 -13.25 1.08 -24.81
N TYR A 625 -13.65 -0.05 -24.22
CA TYR A 625 -15.01 -0.61 -24.33
C TYR A 625 -16.05 0.11 -23.44
N GLY A 626 -15.63 1.12 -22.68
CA GLY A 626 -16.50 2.00 -21.91
C GLY A 626 -17.08 1.43 -20.61
N VAL A 627 -16.95 0.12 -20.34
CA VAL A 627 -17.46 -0.52 -19.13
C VAL A 627 -16.86 0.12 -17.86
N LEU A 628 -15.54 0.27 -17.81
CA LEU A 628 -14.84 0.88 -16.68
C LEU A 628 -15.20 2.38 -16.49
N ALA A 629 -15.52 3.09 -17.57
CA ALA A 629 -16.01 4.47 -17.51
C ALA A 629 -17.47 4.55 -17.00
N ALA A 630 -18.30 3.55 -17.30
CA ALA A 630 -19.66 3.47 -16.76
C ALA A 630 -19.66 3.16 -15.26
N GLU A 631 -18.77 2.26 -14.79
CA GLU A 631 -18.55 2.01 -13.36
C GLU A 631 -18.06 3.28 -12.63
N HIS A 632 -17.10 4.02 -13.22
CA HIS A 632 -16.63 5.31 -12.68
C HIS A 632 -17.75 6.34 -12.54
N GLN A 633 -18.58 6.51 -13.58
CA GLN A 633 -19.71 7.45 -13.56
C GLN A 633 -20.78 7.02 -12.54
N GLY A 634 -21.11 5.72 -12.49
CA GLY A 634 -22.09 5.17 -11.54
C GLY A 634 -21.62 5.10 -10.08
N ALA A 635 -20.31 5.25 -9.83
CA ALA A 635 -19.74 5.21 -8.49
C ALA A 635 -19.45 6.59 -7.86
N ARG A 636 -19.81 7.69 -8.53
CA ARG A 636 -19.53 9.07 -8.09
C ARG A 636 -20.01 9.37 -6.66
N PRO A 637 -19.30 10.25 -5.92
CA PRO A 637 -19.65 10.69 -4.57
C PRO A 637 -20.71 11.82 -4.54
N ASP A 638 -21.80 11.66 -5.31
CA ASP A 638 -22.87 12.65 -5.45
C ASP A 638 -23.78 12.71 -4.20
N ASP A 639 -24.22 13.92 -3.83
CA ASP A 639 -25.13 14.23 -2.68
C ASP A 639 -24.78 13.59 -1.32
N LEU A 640 -23.52 13.19 -1.11
CA LEU A 640 -23.07 12.55 0.13
C LEU A 640 -23.02 13.51 1.33
N PRO A 641 -23.46 13.08 2.54
CA PRO A 641 -23.27 13.83 3.79
C PRO A 641 -21.80 14.19 4.05
N ALA A 642 -21.54 15.34 4.68
CA ALA A 642 -20.17 15.83 4.95
C ALA A 642 -19.32 14.93 5.86
N ASN A 643 -19.94 14.00 6.59
CA ASN A 643 -19.27 12.97 7.41
C ASN A 643 -19.19 11.59 6.73
N ALA A 644 -19.79 11.42 5.55
CA ALA A 644 -19.72 10.16 4.79
C ALA A 644 -18.34 10.00 4.15
N TRP A 645 -17.76 8.81 4.31
CA TRP A 645 -16.47 8.41 3.75
C TRP A 645 -16.56 7.08 2.99
N TRP A 646 -17.73 6.44 3.00
CA TRP A 646 -18.07 5.25 2.21
C TRP A 646 -19.53 5.35 1.73
N TRP A 647 -19.85 4.66 0.63
CA TRP A 647 -21.20 4.52 0.06
C TRP A 647 -21.30 3.22 -0.74
N ASP A 648 -22.51 2.82 -1.11
CA ASP A 648 -22.81 1.62 -1.93
C ASP A 648 -23.21 1.99 -3.37
#